data_AF-A0A959DZT5-F1
#
_entry.id   AF-A0A959DZT5-F1
#
_cell.length_a   1.000
_cell.length_b   1.000
_cell.length_c   1.000
_cell.angle_alpha   90.00
_cell.angle_beta   90.00
_cell.angle_gamma   90.00
#
_symmetry.space_group_name_H-M   'P 1'
#
loop_
_entity.id
_entity.type
_entity.pdbx_description
1 polymer ?
#
loop_
_entity_poly.entity_id
_entity_poly.type
_entity_poly.pdbx_seq_one_letter_code
_entity_poly.pdbx_strand_id
1 'polypeptide(L)'
;MACCILLASQVDAQFRFSTKPSVGQTTDINTETGIATFLINFNTDKPNSTWTQDTSGITISFQKCQTDRGFQSEVFTADTVGAPTVLNDDFRIRRWNSNENPVHMASIDSLTAILAKWSEKYAGTADTAKNIIWKPSGCLFDVDGDDTNQAFGTHPGQYKKVEFGFQFSFSGTAVTSDITFEMDTYDLGNTGLSASYTLQVALGSESNIVASIDSFYVTGQPKKTVNLAEAIGMTPSDFSNTKVYFKLKTLGTGAAIAMDSFDPTVVFDNMTVSYQLPSWIDPPAGAAANSIFDNMTTPLVALLGEATPDSLHLQTLSRYGSLTITNDLQNPSVQNIVFPDTLGLKAKDANGNYTIEVPYTITPGVFDSGTQTWSKAKITVDAPAGGGAVNDDMMFYFTATPSSTNLHFARLELNSGTRIWFDYYMKGIDADKHLLYVSARGPDQLILSDSVSIAQLENAGYSVTLVDDNDVKDGGYDYSPYKAVVFGESCSSSNVVAFGNTDHYPIPCLMMEPLSVRTDKWGWVVNPDPGTFGNSDYPGFKQDNNCLPGTTEFKIINNTHYITQDYTQDTVVAWSSAVCGTPEVVFAFGFNLNQDMSGAYPLVKNNSEGITDANLWAVPAGTTVTGGTVTEHRTVILGIHELGLYGKDADMTEYATEDFYRLMLRSVEWILGAGDDAPLVGTKEPVISRNISAYPNPATGQVTLSFDLQGLEQGSLSLTNMMGQRFDIFRNRQLFQGNNQVDVDLSGFAAGMYMYQLEANGKIFVGKLVITK
;
A
#
# COMPACT_ATOMS: atom_id res chain seq x y z
N MET A 1 7.03 7.50 -18.17
CA MET A 1 7.04 6.34 -19.09
C MET A 1 5.60 5.97 -19.37
N ALA A 2 5.05 6.38 -20.51
CA ALA A 2 3.67 6.09 -20.88
C ALA A 2 3.56 4.59 -21.22
N CYS A 3 2.96 3.82 -20.31
CA CYS A 3 2.81 2.38 -20.47
C CYS A 3 1.64 2.13 -21.43
N CYS A 4 1.97 1.60 -22.61
CA CYS A 4 1.01 1.18 -23.62
C CYS A 4 -0.02 0.21 -23.04
N ILE A 5 -1.29 0.51 -23.32
CA ILE A 5 -2.45 -0.34 -23.07
C ILE A 5 -2.24 -1.66 -23.84
N LEU A 6 -2.04 -2.75 -23.10
CA LEU A 6 -2.19 -4.11 -23.61
C LEU A 6 -3.33 -4.77 -22.82
N LEU A 7 -4.56 -4.46 -23.21
CA LEU A 7 -5.65 -5.42 -23.08
C LEU A 7 -5.24 -6.65 -23.89
N ALA A 8 -5.40 -7.84 -23.30
CA ALA A 8 -4.98 -9.11 -23.86
C ALA A 8 -5.30 -9.20 -25.37
N SER A 9 -4.26 -9.46 -26.16
CA SER A 9 -4.30 -9.49 -27.62
C SER A 9 -5.25 -10.58 -28.12
N GLN A 10 -6.48 -10.21 -28.45
CA GLN A 10 -7.15 -10.76 -29.61
C GLN A 10 -6.82 -9.87 -30.80
N VAL A 11 -6.54 -10.49 -31.95
CA VAL A 11 -6.12 -9.83 -33.18
C VAL A 11 -7.34 -9.15 -33.80
N ASP A 12 -7.84 -8.09 -33.17
CA ASP A 12 -9.04 -7.40 -33.61
C ASP A 12 -8.73 -6.39 -34.73
N ALA A 13 -9.64 -6.36 -35.70
CA ALA A 13 -9.56 -5.58 -36.94
C ALA A 13 -9.91 -4.09 -36.76
N GLN A 14 -9.46 -3.41 -35.71
CA GLN A 14 -9.98 -2.09 -35.32
C GLN A 14 -8.88 -1.03 -35.20
N PHE A 15 -9.27 0.25 -35.10
CA PHE A 15 -8.35 1.29 -34.65
C PHE A 15 -7.81 0.92 -33.27
N ARG A 16 -6.50 1.04 -33.10
CA ARG A 16 -5.88 0.95 -31.78
C ARG A 16 -5.96 2.31 -31.13
N PHE A 17 -6.59 2.39 -29.97
CA PHE A 17 -6.67 3.63 -29.22
C PHE A 17 -5.33 3.90 -28.50
N SER A 18 -4.36 4.35 -29.29
CA SER A 18 -3.00 4.71 -28.86
C SER A 18 -2.49 5.93 -29.61
N THR A 19 -1.43 6.55 -29.13
CA THR A 19 -0.77 7.63 -29.88
C THR A 19 0.17 7.06 -30.93
N LYS A 20 0.01 7.48 -32.19
CA LYS A 20 0.86 7.13 -33.33
C LYS A 20 1.11 8.35 -34.22
N PRO A 21 2.21 9.11 -33.97
CA PRO A 21 2.51 10.34 -34.70
C PRO A 21 2.75 10.13 -36.20
N SER A 22 3.14 8.94 -36.63
CA SER A 22 3.41 8.65 -38.05
C SER A 22 2.16 8.66 -38.94
N VAL A 23 0.96 8.73 -38.35
CA VAL A 23 -0.32 8.81 -39.06
C VAL A 23 -1.29 9.78 -38.36
N GLY A 24 -0.78 10.71 -37.54
CA GLY A 24 -1.60 11.73 -36.87
C GLY A 24 -2.63 11.19 -35.88
N GLN A 25 -2.30 10.13 -35.13
CA GLN A 25 -3.21 9.53 -34.15
C GLN A 25 -2.82 9.90 -32.71
N THR A 26 -3.78 10.31 -31.89
CA THR A 26 -3.60 10.56 -30.45
C THR A 26 -4.71 9.93 -29.62
N THR A 27 -4.42 9.62 -28.35
CA THR A 27 -5.41 9.22 -27.36
C THR A 27 -5.08 9.86 -26.03
N ASP A 28 -5.99 10.69 -25.54
CA ASP A 28 -5.85 11.41 -24.27
C ASP A 28 -6.85 10.87 -23.27
N ILE A 29 -6.38 10.44 -22.09
CA ILE A 29 -7.22 9.81 -21.06
C ILE A 29 -7.23 10.69 -19.82
N ASN A 30 -8.41 11.13 -19.40
CA ASN A 30 -8.62 11.69 -18.08
C ASN A 30 -8.76 10.54 -17.07
N THR A 31 -7.74 10.33 -16.24
CA THR A 31 -7.68 9.18 -15.33
C THR A 31 -8.76 9.22 -14.25
N GLU A 32 -9.14 10.40 -13.76
CA GLU A 32 -10.18 10.58 -12.72
C GLU A 32 -11.57 10.15 -13.20
N THR A 33 -11.95 10.59 -14.40
CA THR A 33 -13.27 10.31 -14.96
C THR A 33 -13.33 9.04 -15.79
N GLY A 34 -12.18 8.52 -16.21
CA GLY A 34 -12.05 7.43 -17.17
C GLY A 34 -12.37 7.83 -18.62
N ILE A 35 -12.65 9.11 -18.91
CA ILE A 35 -12.98 9.58 -20.25
C ILE A 35 -11.71 9.64 -21.09
N ALA A 36 -11.71 8.91 -22.20
CA ALA A 36 -10.67 8.91 -23.21
C ALA A 36 -11.18 9.59 -24.49
N THR A 37 -10.38 10.47 -25.09
CA THR A 37 -10.64 11.06 -26.42
C THR A 37 -9.63 10.50 -27.40
N PHE A 38 -10.12 9.81 -28.43
CA PHE A 38 -9.33 9.34 -29.56
C PHE A 38 -9.46 10.31 -30.72
N LEU A 39 -8.34 10.74 -31.30
CA LEU A 39 -8.29 11.60 -32.48
C LEU A 39 -7.38 10.98 -33.54
N ILE A 40 -7.81 11.01 -34.79
CA ILE A 40 -6.96 10.82 -35.96
C ILE A 40 -7.15 12.00 -36.93
N ASN A 41 -6.13 12.85 -37.01
CA ASN A 41 -6.07 14.03 -37.87
C ASN A 41 -5.08 13.87 -39.03
N PHE A 42 -4.53 12.66 -39.20
CA PHE A 42 -3.59 12.30 -40.27
C PHE A 42 -2.29 13.13 -40.39
N ASN A 43 -2.07 14.12 -39.53
CA ASN A 43 -0.85 14.93 -39.48
C ASN A 43 0.35 14.07 -39.11
N THR A 44 1.21 13.82 -40.09
CA THR A 44 2.27 12.82 -40.01
C THR A 44 3.62 13.43 -39.65
N ASP A 45 4.37 12.74 -38.79
CA ASP A 45 5.77 13.09 -38.49
C ASP A 45 6.76 12.73 -39.63
N LYS A 46 6.28 12.07 -40.69
CA LYS A 46 7.07 11.70 -41.86
C LYS A 46 7.21 12.88 -42.82
N PRO A 47 8.40 13.10 -43.42
CA PRO A 47 8.55 14.10 -44.46
C PRO A 47 7.79 13.70 -45.73
N ASN A 48 7.73 14.62 -46.69
CA ASN A 48 7.14 14.36 -47.99
C ASN A 48 7.92 13.31 -48.80
N SER A 49 7.21 12.48 -49.59
CA SER A 49 7.84 11.60 -50.57
C SER A 49 8.50 12.40 -51.69
N THR A 50 9.67 11.93 -52.14
CA THR A 50 10.50 12.68 -53.10
C THR A 50 11.12 11.77 -54.15
N TRP A 51 11.55 12.40 -55.24
CA TRP A 51 12.42 11.78 -56.23
C TRP A 51 13.51 12.77 -56.64
N THR A 52 14.67 12.23 -57.05
CA THR A 52 15.76 13.01 -57.64
C THR A 52 16.31 12.28 -58.86
N GLN A 53 16.92 13.02 -59.77
CA GLN A 53 17.59 12.47 -60.94
C GLN A 53 18.92 13.19 -61.12
N ASP A 54 20.01 12.44 -61.06
CA ASP A 54 21.36 12.92 -61.32
C ASP A 54 22.06 12.02 -62.34
N THR A 55 23.37 12.22 -62.53
CA THR A 55 24.18 11.41 -63.44
C THR A 55 24.23 9.92 -63.08
N SER A 56 23.89 9.55 -61.83
CA SER A 56 23.85 8.18 -61.32
C SER A 56 22.48 7.52 -61.52
N GLY A 57 21.45 8.27 -61.94
CA GLY A 57 20.13 7.76 -62.28
C GLY A 57 19.00 8.37 -61.42
N ILE A 58 17.83 7.71 -61.45
CA ILE A 58 16.64 8.14 -60.70
C ILE A 58 16.64 7.51 -59.30
N THR A 59 16.45 8.32 -58.27
CA THR A 59 16.21 7.88 -56.88
C THR A 59 14.79 8.27 -56.47
N ILE A 60 14.07 7.35 -55.82
CA ILE A 60 12.69 7.55 -55.35
C ILE A 60 12.65 7.14 -53.88
N SER A 61 12.01 7.97 -53.05
CA SER A 61 11.89 7.77 -51.62
C SER A 61 10.43 7.92 -51.20
N PHE A 62 9.74 6.79 -50.97
CA PHE A 62 8.38 6.78 -50.43
C PHE A 62 8.41 6.86 -48.91
N GLN A 63 7.72 7.85 -48.37
CA GLN A 63 7.60 8.08 -46.93
C GLN A 63 6.36 7.40 -46.40
N LYS A 64 6.54 6.18 -45.90
CA LYS A 64 5.45 5.32 -45.39
C LYS A 64 5.07 5.74 -43.97
N CYS A 65 3.81 6.15 -43.81
CA CYS A 65 3.23 6.63 -42.55
C CYS A 65 2.81 5.51 -41.60
N GLN A 66 2.59 4.29 -42.14
CA GLN A 66 2.17 3.09 -41.41
C GLN A 66 0.94 3.29 -40.49
N THR A 67 -0.22 2.79 -40.91
CA THR A 67 -1.47 2.76 -40.12
C THR A 67 -1.30 2.05 -38.77
N ASP A 68 -2.17 2.36 -37.79
CA ASP A 68 -2.30 1.57 -36.55
C ASP A 68 -3.50 0.62 -36.58
N ARG A 69 -3.87 0.13 -37.79
CA ARG A 69 -5.09 -0.64 -38.10
C ARG A 69 -6.36 0.21 -38.07
N GLY A 70 -7.51 -0.40 -38.34
CA GLY A 70 -8.82 0.24 -38.17
C GLY A 70 -9.36 1.01 -39.36
N PHE A 71 -8.57 1.18 -40.42
CA PHE A 71 -9.07 1.75 -41.67
C PHE A 71 -8.56 1.01 -42.89
N GLN A 72 -9.34 1.13 -43.96
CA GLN A 72 -9.19 0.40 -45.21
C GLN A 72 -9.51 1.33 -46.39
N SER A 73 -8.80 1.13 -47.51
CA SER A 73 -9.17 1.71 -48.80
C SER A 73 -9.05 0.65 -49.88
N GLU A 74 -10.19 0.20 -50.38
CA GLU A 74 -10.30 -0.80 -51.42
C GLU A 74 -10.80 -0.18 -52.72
N VAL A 75 -10.08 -0.46 -53.81
CA VAL A 75 -10.52 -0.10 -55.15
C VAL A 75 -10.66 -1.36 -55.98
N PHE A 76 -11.78 -1.51 -56.67
CA PHE A 76 -12.15 -2.76 -57.33
C PHE A 76 -12.09 -2.63 -58.84
N THR A 77 -11.74 -3.73 -59.53
CA THR A 77 -11.70 -3.73 -61.00
C THR A 77 -13.07 -3.52 -61.66
N ALA A 78 -14.16 -3.82 -60.94
CA ALA A 78 -15.54 -3.70 -61.43
C ALA A 78 -16.53 -3.60 -60.27
N ASP A 79 -17.74 -3.11 -60.54
CA ASP A 79 -18.86 -3.15 -59.60
C ASP A 79 -19.66 -4.45 -59.71
N THR A 80 -18.97 -5.56 -59.46
CA THR A 80 -19.60 -6.88 -59.35
C THR A 80 -19.18 -7.53 -58.05
N VAL A 81 -20.08 -8.33 -57.48
CA VAL A 81 -19.78 -9.07 -56.25
C VAL A 81 -18.57 -9.98 -56.50
N GLY A 82 -17.56 -9.89 -55.64
CA GLY A 82 -16.33 -10.69 -55.77
C GLY A 82 -15.29 -10.15 -56.75
N ALA A 83 -15.46 -8.94 -57.29
CA ALA A 83 -14.42 -8.31 -58.10
C ALA A 83 -13.10 -8.19 -57.29
N PRO A 84 -11.93 -8.43 -57.91
CA PRO A 84 -10.65 -8.30 -57.23
C PRO A 84 -10.31 -6.84 -56.90
N THR A 85 -9.64 -6.64 -55.77
CA THR A 85 -9.08 -5.34 -55.37
C THR A 85 -7.77 -5.07 -56.11
N VAL A 86 -7.54 -3.82 -56.50
CA VAL A 86 -6.32 -3.34 -57.16
C VAL A 86 -5.55 -2.42 -56.20
N LEU A 87 -4.22 -2.44 -56.28
CA LEU A 87 -3.34 -1.70 -55.38
C LEU A 87 -1.96 -1.51 -56.00
N ASN A 88 -1.37 -0.33 -55.77
CA ASN A 88 0.07 -0.11 -55.88
C ASN A 88 0.80 -0.72 -54.69
N ASP A 89 2.02 -1.23 -54.92
CA ASP A 89 2.76 -2.04 -53.95
C ASP A 89 3.19 -1.26 -52.71
N ASP A 90 3.55 0.00 -52.87
CA ASP A 90 4.02 0.86 -51.78
C ASP A 90 2.89 1.63 -51.07
N PHE A 91 1.67 1.61 -51.60
CA PHE A 91 0.52 2.43 -51.17
C PHE A 91 -0.67 1.61 -50.66
N ARG A 92 -0.39 0.40 -50.17
CA ARG A 92 -1.41 -0.61 -49.85
C ARG A 92 -2.13 -0.25 -48.55
N ILE A 93 -3.47 -0.34 -48.55
CA ILE A 93 -4.35 -0.20 -47.37
C ILE A 93 -5.49 -1.22 -47.46
N ARG A 94 -5.13 -2.51 -47.47
CA ARG A 94 -6.02 -3.57 -47.93
C ARG A 94 -6.93 -4.17 -46.89
N ARG A 95 -6.58 -4.08 -45.60
CA ARG A 95 -7.30 -4.79 -44.54
C ARG A 95 -7.22 -4.02 -43.24
N TRP A 96 -8.37 -3.97 -42.58
CA TRP A 96 -8.59 -3.47 -41.24
C TRP A 96 -7.61 -3.95 -40.18
N ASN A 97 -7.15 -5.21 -40.25
CA ASN A 97 -6.35 -5.85 -39.20
C ASN A 97 -4.83 -5.80 -39.44
N SER A 98 -4.38 -5.06 -40.44
CA SER A 98 -2.97 -5.00 -40.85
C SER A 98 -2.40 -3.60 -40.67
N ASN A 99 -1.13 -3.54 -40.27
CA ASN A 99 -0.37 -2.28 -40.21
C ASN A 99 0.08 -1.94 -41.64
N GLU A 100 -0.84 -1.36 -42.40
CA GLU A 100 -0.67 -1.00 -43.81
C GLU A 100 0.02 0.36 -43.98
N ASN A 101 0.36 0.79 -45.20
CA ASN A 101 1.26 1.92 -45.44
C ASN A 101 0.65 2.99 -46.38
N PRO A 102 -0.16 3.93 -45.87
CA PRO A 102 -0.37 5.18 -46.58
C PRO A 102 0.97 5.90 -46.73
N VAL A 103 1.13 6.63 -47.82
CA VAL A 103 2.36 7.35 -48.16
C VAL A 103 2.12 8.85 -48.07
N HIS A 104 3.04 9.58 -47.43
CA HIS A 104 2.96 11.03 -47.38
C HIS A 104 3.31 11.64 -48.74
N MET A 105 2.40 12.44 -49.30
CA MET A 105 2.51 13.05 -50.62
C MET A 105 2.06 14.51 -50.58
N ALA A 106 2.86 15.42 -51.13
CA ALA A 106 2.51 16.84 -51.13
C ALA A 106 1.24 17.19 -51.91
N SER A 107 0.91 16.41 -52.94
CA SER A 107 -0.29 16.58 -53.77
C SER A 107 -0.49 15.40 -54.72
N ILE A 108 -1.63 15.37 -55.43
CA ILE A 108 -1.87 14.45 -56.55
C ILE A 108 -0.87 14.68 -57.69
N ASP A 109 -0.48 15.93 -57.96
CA ASP A 109 0.55 16.25 -58.96
C ASP A 109 1.91 15.67 -58.57
N SER A 110 2.30 15.80 -57.30
CA SER A 110 3.54 15.22 -56.77
C SER A 110 3.53 13.69 -56.88
N LEU A 111 2.39 13.07 -56.56
CA LEU A 111 2.18 11.62 -56.72
C LEU A 111 2.35 11.19 -58.17
N THR A 112 1.67 11.88 -59.09
CA THR A 112 1.72 11.59 -60.52
C THR A 112 3.15 11.72 -61.06
N ALA A 113 3.88 12.75 -60.65
CA ALA A 113 5.28 12.95 -61.01
C ALA A 113 6.18 11.80 -60.51
N ILE A 114 6.02 11.37 -59.25
CA ILE A 114 6.80 10.24 -58.71
C ILE A 114 6.47 8.93 -59.42
N LEU A 115 5.19 8.64 -59.70
CA LEU A 115 4.78 7.42 -60.41
C LEU A 115 5.26 7.39 -61.87
N ALA A 116 5.30 8.54 -62.54
CA ALA A 116 5.91 8.66 -63.86
C ALA A 116 7.42 8.35 -63.80
N LYS A 117 8.12 8.87 -62.80
CA LYS A 117 9.54 8.59 -62.57
C LYS A 117 9.83 7.14 -62.16
N TRP A 118 8.91 6.50 -61.45
CA TRP A 118 8.96 5.06 -61.20
C TRP A 118 8.93 4.26 -62.50
N SER A 119 8.01 4.62 -63.39
CA SER A 119 7.85 3.97 -64.70
C SER A 119 9.11 4.15 -65.57
N GLU A 120 9.71 5.35 -65.56
CA GLU A 120 10.99 5.64 -66.24
C GLU A 120 12.14 4.81 -65.66
N LYS A 121 12.30 4.82 -64.33
CA LYS A 121 13.39 4.15 -63.62
C LYS A 121 13.42 2.65 -63.86
N TYR A 122 12.25 2.02 -63.84
CA TYR A 122 12.12 0.57 -63.90
C TYR A 122 11.69 0.07 -65.28
N ALA A 123 11.72 0.89 -66.32
CA ALA A 123 11.27 0.54 -67.67
C ALA A 123 11.87 -0.80 -68.16
N GLY A 124 11.01 -1.72 -68.60
CA GLY A 124 11.42 -3.04 -69.10
C GLY A 124 11.72 -4.08 -68.01
N THR A 125 11.51 -3.76 -66.73
CA THR A 125 11.66 -4.69 -65.60
C THR A 125 10.30 -5.09 -65.03
N ALA A 126 10.25 -6.17 -64.24
CA ALA A 126 9.02 -6.55 -63.53
C ALA A 126 8.56 -5.48 -62.51
N ASP A 127 9.47 -4.63 -62.05
CA ASP A 127 9.18 -3.59 -61.07
C ASP A 127 8.36 -2.42 -61.65
N THR A 128 8.32 -2.24 -62.98
CA THR A 128 7.49 -1.18 -63.60
C THR A 128 6.03 -1.30 -63.16
N ALA A 129 5.51 -2.52 -62.97
CA ALA A 129 4.10 -2.77 -62.65
C ALA A 129 3.74 -2.58 -61.16
N LYS A 130 4.73 -2.36 -60.29
CA LYS A 130 4.54 -2.25 -58.83
C LYS A 130 3.83 -0.96 -58.44
N ASN A 131 4.24 0.17 -59.01
CA ASN A 131 3.69 1.50 -58.73
C ASN A 131 3.43 2.25 -60.03
N ILE A 132 2.16 2.39 -60.42
CA ILE A 132 1.73 3.01 -61.69
C ILE A 132 0.49 3.87 -61.49
N ILE A 133 0.33 4.87 -62.35
CA ILE A 133 -0.72 5.88 -62.21
C ILE A 133 -2.13 5.31 -62.32
N TRP A 134 -2.39 4.36 -63.20
CA TRP A 134 -3.75 3.80 -63.34
C TRP A 134 -4.19 2.87 -62.19
N LYS A 135 -3.29 2.59 -61.24
CA LYS A 135 -3.60 1.85 -60.01
C LYS A 135 -3.81 2.83 -58.86
N PRO A 136 -4.60 2.43 -57.85
CA PRO A 136 -4.88 3.31 -56.73
C PRO A 136 -3.69 3.46 -55.79
N SER A 137 -3.62 4.63 -55.16
CA SER A 137 -2.58 4.98 -54.19
C SER A 137 -3.21 5.65 -52.97
N GLY A 138 -3.19 4.95 -51.83
CA GLY A 138 -3.60 5.51 -50.55
C GLY A 138 -2.50 6.41 -49.97
N CYS A 139 -2.84 7.66 -49.69
CA CYS A 139 -1.89 8.70 -49.32
C CYS A 139 -2.39 9.55 -48.16
N LEU A 140 -1.45 10.16 -47.45
CA LEU A 140 -1.71 11.36 -46.65
C LEU A 140 -1.29 12.54 -47.52
N PHE A 141 -2.22 13.46 -47.79
CA PHE A 141 -2.00 14.58 -48.68
C PHE A 141 -1.94 15.90 -47.91
N ASP A 142 -0.98 16.76 -48.24
CA ASP A 142 -0.92 18.13 -47.71
C ASP A 142 -2.16 18.92 -48.15
N VAL A 143 -2.89 19.44 -47.19
CA VAL A 143 -4.12 20.23 -47.40
C VAL A 143 -3.73 21.66 -47.68
N ASP A 144 -4.26 22.24 -48.77
CA ASP A 144 -3.95 23.60 -49.22
C ASP A 144 -2.45 23.90 -49.38
N GLY A 145 -1.63 22.86 -49.57
CA GLY A 145 -0.17 22.95 -49.70
C GLY A 145 0.58 23.16 -48.38
N ASP A 146 -0.08 22.96 -47.23
CA ASP A 146 0.53 23.00 -45.89
C ASP A 146 1.08 21.62 -45.50
N ASP A 147 2.40 21.52 -45.37
CA ASP A 147 3.11 20.27 -45.01
C ASP A 147 3.02 19.91 -43.52
N THR A 148 2.24 20.67 -42.74
CA THR A 148 1.90 20.37 -41.35
C THR A 148 0.44 19.97 -41.15
N ASN A 149 -0.35 19.99 -42.23
CA ASN A 149 -1.77 19.67 -42.23
C ASN A 149 -2.09 18.66 -43.34
N GLN A 150 -2.27 17.39 -42.98
CA GLN A 150 -2.54 16.30 -43.91
C GLN A 150 -3.93 15.72 -43.74
N ALA A 151 -4.51 15.26 -44.85
CA ALA A 151 -5.74 14.48 -44.84
C ALA A 151 -5.54 13.15 -45.58
N PHE A 152 -6.26 12.10 -45.14
CA PHE A 152 -6.15 10.79 -45.76
C PHE A 152 -7.05 10.67 -46.99
N GLY A 153 -6.49 10.30 -48.13
CA GLY A 153 -7.26 10.03 -49.35
C GLY A 153 -6.72 8.85 -50.13
N THR A 154 -7.42 8.48 -51.20
CA THR A 154 -6.92 7.49 -52.16
C THR A 154 -7.12 8.00 -53.56
N HIS A 155 -6.01 8.22 -54.25
CA HIS A 155 -6.03 8.41 -55.70
C HIS A 155 -6.58 7.12 -56.33
N PRO A 156 -7.69 7.14 -57.07
CA PRO A 156 -8.39 5.92 -57.50
C PRO A 156 -7.76 5.24 -58.73
N GLY A 157 -6.99 5.98 -59.53
CA GLY A 157 -6.55 5.52 -60.85
C GLY A 157 -7.73 5.39 -61.82
N GLN A 158 -7.66 4.41 -62.74
CA GLN A 158 -8.70 4.23 -63.79
C GLN A 158 -9.99 3.56 -63.28
N TYR A 159 -9.97 3.05 -62.04
CA TYR A 159 -11.04 2.25 -61.47
C TYR A 159 -11.97 3.11 -60.63
N LYS A 160 -13.27 2.81 -60.68
CA LYS A 160 -14.30 3.72 -60.16
C LYS A 160 -14.92 3.29 -58.85
N LYS A 161 -14.89 1.98 -58.57
CA LYS A 161 -15.45 1.46 -57.33
C LYS A 161 -14.40 1.61 -56.25
N VAL A 162 -14.59 2.61 -55.40
CA VAL A 162 -13.74 2.91 -54.24
C VAL A 162 -14.57 2.74 -52.99
N GLU A 163 -14.04 2.02 -52.01
CA GLU A 163 -14.61 1.84 -50.68
C GLU A 163 -13.59 2.24 -49.62
N PHE A 164 -13.89 3.31 -48.88
CA PHE A 164 -13.19 3.67 -47.66
C PHE A 164 -13.90 3.03 -46.48
N GLY A 165 -13.18 2.42 -45.55
CA GLY A 165 -13.74 1.81 -44.35
C GLY A 165 -13.05 2.30 -43.08
N PHE A 166 -13.85 2.53 -42.03
CA PHE A 166 -13.41 2.82 -40.65
C PHE A 166 -14.08 1.89 -39.62
N GLN A 167 -13.28 1.35 -38.68
CA GLN A 167 -13.71 0.34 -37.70
C GLN A 167 -13.23 0.71 -36.30
N PHE A 168 -14.19 0.85 -35.41
CA PHE A 168 -14.01 1.09 -33.98
C PHE A 168 -14.53 -0.10 -33.17
N SER A 169 -13.96 -0.31 -32.00
CA SER A 169 -14.56 -1.21 -31.00
C SER A 169 -14.58 -0.50 -29.67
N PHE A 170 -15.78 -0.38 -29.14
CA PHE A 170 -16.08 0.15 -27.82
C PHE A 170 -16.54 -0.98 -26.90
N SER A 171 -16.10 -2.21 -27.19
CA SER A 171 -16.42 -3.37 -26.35
C SER A 171 -15.93 -3.12 -24.93
N GLY A 172 -16.82 -3.17 -23.95
CA GLY A 172 -16.50 -2.86 -22.55
C GLY A 172 -16.42 -1.37 -22.18
N THR A 173 -16.79 -0.44 -23.09
CA THR A 173 -16.73 1.01 -22.84
C THR A 173 -18.04 1.72 -23.21
N ALA A 174 -18.30 2.88 -22.60
CA ALA A 174 -19.41 3.74 -22.98
C ALA A 174 -18.93 4.79 -23.99
N VAL A 175 -19.61 4.97 -25.12
CA VAL A 175 -19.32 6.07 -26.03
C VAL A 175 -20.01 7.33 -25.51
N THR A 176 -19.25 8.41 -25.31
CA THR A 176 -19.70 9.66 -24.67
C THR A 176 -19.80 10.84 -25.64
N SER A 177 -19.20 10.75 -26.83
CA SER A 177 -19.41 11.68 -27.93
C SER A 177 -19.69 10.93 -29.23
N ASP A 178 -20.27 11.61 -30.21
CA ASP A 178 -20.39 11.04 -31.56
C ASP A 178 -18.99 10.76 -32.15
N ILE A 179 -18.92 9.84 -33.10
CA ILE A 179 -17.78 9.71 -33.99
C ILE A 179 -17.92 10.84 -35.02
N THR A 180 -17.07 11.84 -34.89
CA THR A 180 -17.04 12.95 -35.84
C THR A 180 -15.90 12.78 -36.82
N PHE A 181 -16.04 13.28 -38.04
CA PHE A 181 -14.96 13.37 -39.03
C PHE A 181 -15.30 14.40 -40.11
N GLU A 182 -14.28 14.84 -40.83
CA GLU A 182 -14.42 15.71 -42.00
C GLU A 182 -14.24 14.92 -43.30
N MET A 183 -14.98 15.31 -44.33
CA MET A 183 -14.85 14.79 -45.68
C MET A 183 -14.80 15.96 -46.66
N ASP A 184 -13.83 15.94 -47.57
CA ASP A 184 -13.66 17.01 -48.55
C ASP A 184 -13.20 16.49 -49.92
N THR A 185 -13.48 17.26 -50.96
CA THR A 185 -12.95 17.01 -52.30
C THR A 185 -11.56 17.62 -52.40
N TYR A 186 -10.54 16.76 -52.28
CA TYR A 186 -9.15 17.19 -52.35
C TYR A 186 -8.72 17.54 -53.78
N ASP A 187 -9.16 16.75 -54.75
CA ASP A 187 -8.85 16.94 -56.16
C ASP A 187 -10.07 16.61 -57.01
N LEU A 188 -10.37 17.46 -58.01
CA LEU A 188 -11.53 17.29 -58.89
C LEU A 188 -11.35 16.19 -59.94
N GLY A 189 -10.18 15.54 -59.99
CA GLY A 189 -9.83 14.62 -61.04
C GLY A 189 -9.70 15.30 -62.39
N ASN A 190 -9.60 14.50 -63.44
CA ASN A 190 -9.46 14.99 -64.82
C ASN A 190 -10.58 14.51 -65.76
N THR A 191 -11.64 13.92 -65.22
CA THR A 191 -12.83 13.49 -65.98
C THR A 191 -13.82 14.63 -66.25
N GLY A 192 -13.74 15.72 -65.47
CA GLY A 192 -14.68 16.84 -65.53
C GLY A 192 -16.08 16.54 -64.98
N LEU A 193 -16.24 15.42 -64.27
CA LEU A 193 -17.49 14.94 -63.70
C LEU A 193 -17.38 14.77 -62.17
N SER A 194 -18.51 14.77 -61.47
CA SER A 194 -18.55 14.52 -60.02
C SER A 194 -18.83 13.05 -59.70
N ALA A 195 -18.26 12.57 -58.60
CA ALA A 195 -18.55 11.27 -58.01
C ALA A 195 -19.49 11.42 -56.80
N SER A 196 -20.41 10.47 -56.64
CA SER A 196 -21.34 10.42 -55.50
C SER A 196 -20.94 9.30 -54.53
N TYR A 197 -20.89 9.61 -53.24
CA TYR A 197 -20.50 8.71 -52.16
C TYR A 197 -21.71 8.31 -51.31
N THR A 198 -21.82 7.02 -51.01
CA THR A 198 -22.83 6.42 -50.12
C THR A 198 -22.20 6.11 -48.77
N LEU A 199 -22.86 6.51 -47.68
CA LEU A 199 -22.47 6.12 -46.31
C LEU A 199 -23.20 4.84 -45.92
N GLN A 200 -22.49 3.86 -45.40
CA GLN A 200 -23.05 2.62 -44.87
C GLN A 200 -22.50 2.36 -43.46
N VAL A 201 -23.36 2.12 -42.47
CA VAL A 201 -22.97 1.88 -41.07
C VAL A 201 -23.45 0.51 -40.61
N ALA A 202 -22.61 -0.21 -39.88
CA ALA A 202 -22.91 -1.53 -39.33
C ALA A 202 -22.46 -1.63 -37.86
N LEU A 203 -23.19 -2.40 -37.05
CA LEU A 203 -22.90 -2.57 -35.62
C LEU A 203 -22.71 -4.04 -35.23
N GLY A 204 -21.75 -4.30 -34.35
CA GLY A 204 -21.36 -5.63 -33.85
C GLY A 204 -20.61 -6.49 -34.89
N SER A 205 -21.08 -6.51 -36.14
CA SER A 205 -20.41 -7.16 -37.26
C SER A 205 -20.54 -6.31 -38.53
N GLU A 206 -19.54 -6.40 -39.42
CA GLU A 206 -19.51 -5.67 -40.69
C GLU A 206 -20.74 -5.94 -41.58
N SER A 207 -21.33 -7.14 -41.47
CA SER A 207 -22.53 -7.54 -42.22
C SER A 207 -23.84 -7.01 -41.65
N ASN A 208 -23.86 -6.56 -40.39
CA ASN A 208 -25.08 -6.13 -39.71
C ASN A 208 -25.33 -4.63 -39.95
N ILE A 209 -25.73 -4.31 -41.18
CA ILE A 209 -25.94 -2.93 -41.64
C ILE A 209 -27.17 -2.35 -40.94
N VAL A 210 -26.96 -1.24 -40.22
CA VAL A 210 -28.01 -0.51 -39.51
C VAL A 210 -28.50 0.71 -40.31
N ALA A 211 -27.67 1.26 -41.20
CA ALA A 211 -28.03 2.38 -42.05
C ALA A 211 -27.25 2.38 -43.38
N SER A 212 -27.88 2.91 -44.43
CA SER A 212 -27.27 3.20 -45.74
C SER A 212 -27.88 4.47 -46.30
N ILE A 213 -27.05 5.47 -46.61
CA ILE A 213 -27.46 6.80 -47.07
C ILE A 213 -26.77 7.08 -48.41
N ASP A 214 -27.55 6.99 -49.49
CA ASP A 214 -27.07 7.28 -50.85
C ASP A 214 -26.80 8.78 -51.02
N SER A 215 -25.85 9.12 -51.89
CA SER A 215 -25.46 10.51 -52.17
C SER A 215 -25.17 11.34 -50.92
N PHE A 216 -24.58 10.69 -49.91
CA PHE A 216 -24.16 11.30 -48.66
C PHE A 216 -23.18 12.45 -48.88
N TYR A 217 -22.30 12.34 -49.88
CA TYR A 217 -21.42 13.42 -50.32
C TYR A 217 -21.21 13.35 -51.83
N VAL A 218 -21.19 14.51 -52.49
CA VAL A 218 -20.95 14.62 -53.94
C VAL A 218 -19.73 15.51 -54.14
N THR A 219 -18.76 15.06 -54.94
CA THR A 219 -17.49 15.76 -55.10
C THR A 219 -17.68 17.14 -55.75
N GLY A 220 -16.93 18.13 -55.26
CA GLY A 220 -17.06 19.54 -55.60
C GLY A 220 -18.05 20.31 -54.69
N GLN A 221 -18.75 19.63 -53.79
CA GLN A 221 -19.48 20.31 -52.70
C GLN A 221 -18.50 20.79 -51.62
N PRO A 222 -18.87 21.82 -50.83
CA PRO A 222 -18.06 22.25 -49.70
C PRO A 222 -17.72 21.10 -48.74
N LYS A 223 -16.59 21.22 -48.04
CA LYS A 223 -16.20 20.33 -46.94
C LYS A 223 -17.40 20.02 -46.02
N LYS A 224 -17.55 18.74 -45.70
CA LYS A 224 -18.63 18.23 -44.84
C LYS A 224 -18.06 17.73 -43.51
N THR A 225 -18.47 18.35 -42.42
CA THR A 225 -18.30 17.79 -41.06
C THR A 225 -19.45 16.83 -40.77
N VAL A 226 -19.13 15.65 -40.28
CA VAL A 226 -20.08 14.56 -40.05
C VAL A 226 -20.09 14.20 -38.57
N ASN A 227 -21.29 14.07 -38.00
CA ASN A 227 -21.56 13.37 -36.75
C ASN A 227 -22.23 12.04 -37.13
N LEU A 228 -21.56 10.90 -36.92
CA LEU A 228 -21.96 9.62 -37.51
C LEU A 228 -23.29 9.10 -36.97
N ALA A 229 -23.49 9.10 -35.65
CA ALA A 229 -24.72 8.65 -35.01
C ALA A 229 -25.90 9.55 -35.41
N GLU A 230 -25.70 10.88 -35.35
CA GLU A 230 -26.71 11.84 -35.78
C GLU A 230 -27.13 11.62 -37.24
N ALA A 231 -26.16 11.41 -38.14
CA ALA A 231 -26.40 11.20 -39.56
C ALA A 231 -27.30 9.99 -39.85
N ILE A 232 -27.29 8.98 -38.99
CA ILE A 232 -28.10 7.76 -39.14
C ILE A 232 -29.30 7.71 -38.18
N GLY A 233 -29.60 8.80 -37.48
CA GLY A 233 -30.73 8.90 -36.55
C GLY A 233 -30.55 8.08 -35.26
N MET A 234 -29.31 7.85 -34.85
CA MET A 234 -28.92 7.17 -33.62
C MET A 234 -28.30 8.15 -32.62
N THR A 235 -28.02 7.67 -31.43
CA THR A 235 -27.31 8.40 -30.38
C THR A 235 -25.90 7.81 -30.18
N PRO A 236 -24.92 8.59 -29.69
CA PRO A 236 -23.59 8.07 -29.41
C PRO A 236 -23.61 6.84 -28.49
N SER A 237 -24.52 6.79 -27.51
CA SER A 237 -24.67 5.66 -26.61
C SER A 237 -24.98 4.33 -27.31
N ASP A 238 -25.62 4.36 -28.49
CA ASP A 238 -25.91 3.14 -29.27
C ASP A 238 -24.64 2.48 -29.84
N PHE A 239 -23.51 3.19 -29.83
CA PHE A 239 -22.19 2.67 -30.19
C PHE A 239 -21.42 2.08 -29.00
N SER A 240 -21.96 2.17 -27.79
CA SER A 240 -21.34 1.62 -26.58
C SER A 240 -21.34 0.09 -26.60
N ASN A 241 -20.32 -0.52 -25.99
CA ASN A 241 -20.22 -1.96 -25.81
C ASN A 241 -20.41 -2.80 -27.10
N THR A 242 -20.02 -2.24 -28.25
CA THR A 242 -20.14 -2.90 -29.56
C THR A 242 -19.00 -2.50 -30.50
N LYS A 243 -18.95 -3.14 -31.66
CA LYS A 243 -18.07 -2.73 -32.79
C LYS A 243 -18.86 -1.83 -33.72
N VAL A 244 -18.24 -0.73 -34.17
CA VAL A 244 -18.83 0.19 -35.15
C VAL A 244 -18.03 0.10 -36.43
N TYR A 245 -18.72 -0.13 -37.54
CA TYR A 245 -18.14 -0.12 -38.88
C TYR A 245 -18.85 0.95 -39.68
N PHE A 246 -18.12 1.79 -40.39
CA PHE A 246 -18.72 2.60 -41.44
C PHE A 246 -17.87 2.61 -42.70
N LYS A 247 -18.55 2.64 -43.84
CA LYS A 247 -17.93 2.69 -45.16
C LYS A 247 -18.47 3.85 -45.96
N LEU A 248 -17.58 4.55 -46.67
CA LEU A 248 -17.96 5.46 -47.75
C LEU A 248 -17.60 4.85 -49.09
N LYS A 249 -18.60 4.72 -49.96
CA LYS A 249 -18.49 3.98 -51.22
C LYS A 249 -18.88 4.84 -52.39
N THR A 250 -18.14 4.78 -53.48
CA THR A 250 -18.51 5.43 -54.74
C THR A 250 -18.35 4.48 -55.92
N LEU A 251 -19.09 4.76 -56.99
CA LEU A 251 -18.90 4.17 -58.32
C LEU A 251 -18.24 5.18 -59.27
N GLY A 252 -17.54 6.17 -58.71
CA GLY A 252 -16.82 7.19 -59.43
C GLY A 252 -17.73 8.06 -60.28
N THR A 253 -17.25 8.47 -61.45
CA THR A 253 -18.03 9.29 -62.41
C THR A 253 -18.86 8.45 -63.40
N GLY A 254 -18.97 7.13 -63.16
CA GLY A 254 -19.88 6.24 -63.87
C GLY A 254 -19.33 5.60 -65.15
N ALA A 255 -18.79 6.35 -66.12
CA ALA A 255 -18.31 5.84 -67.42
C ALA A 255 -16.83 5.42 -67.39
N ALA A 256 -16.40 4.41 -68.18
CA ALA A 256 -15.02 3.92 -68.16
C ALA A 256 -14.05 5.01 -68.61
N ILE A 257 -12.93 5.17 -67.91
CA ILE A 257 -11.95 6.24 -68.15
C ILE A 257 -10.61 5.66 -68.62
N ALA A 258 -9.80 6.48 -69.29
CA ALA A 258 -8.50 6.07 -69.82
C ALA A 258 -7.47 5.83 -68.71
N MET A 259 -6.37 5.13 -69.00
CA MET A 259 -5.33 4.78 -68.01
C MET A 259 -4.57 6.00 -67.44
N ASP A 260 -4.62 7.14 -68.11
CA ASP A 260 -4.08 8.42 -67.65
C ASP A 260 -5.15 9.34 -67.03
N SER A 261 -6.39 8.85 -66.94
CA SER A 261 -7.52 9.56 -66.34
C SER A 261 -7.86 8.98 -64.96
N PHE A 262 -8.32 9.83 -64.05
CA PHE A 262 -8.75 9.44 -62.70
C PHE A 262 -9.93 10.28 -62.21
N ASP A 263 -10.78 9.63 -61.43
CA ASP A 263 -11.93 10.25 -60.78
C ASP A 263 -11.51 11.23 -59.66
N PRO A 264 -12.41 12.16 -59.26
CA PRO A 264 -12.15 13.06 -58.14
C PRO A 264 -11.70 12.31 -56.87
N THR A 265 -10.68 12.84 -56.19
CA THR A 265 -10.16 12.28 -54.94
C THR A 265 -10.81 12.97 -53.76
N VAL A 266 -11.38 12.17 -52.85
CA VAL A 266 -11.87 12.62 -51.55
C VAL A 266 -10.85 12.32 -50.48
N VAL A 267 -10.76 13.22 -49.50
CA VAL A 267 -9.99 13.03 -48.28
C VAL A 267 -10.85 13.05 -47.02
N PHE A 268 -10.32 12.43 -45.97
CA PHE A 268 -10.88 12.34 -44.63
C PHE A 268 -9.91 12.93 -43.63
N ASP A 269 -10.45 13.66 -42.65
CA ASP A 269 -9.64 14.30 -41.63
C ASP A 269 -10.39 14.46 -40.30
N ASN A 270 -9.66 14.83 -39.24
CA ASN A 270 -10.15 15.24 -37.93
C ASN A 270 -11.19 14.28 -37.33
N MET A 271 -10.93 12.97 -37.44
CA MET A 271 -11.84 11.96 -36.93
C MET A 271 -11.65 11.79 -35.43
N THR A 272 -12.67 12.08 -34.62
CA THR A 272 -12.58 12.04 -33.17
C THR A 272 -13.78 11.36 -32.51
N VAL A 273 -13.53 10.70 -31.38
CA VAL A 273 -14.57 10.09 -30.54
C VAL A 273 -14.10 10.04 -29.09
N SER A 274 -15.01 10.34 -28.17
CA SER A 274 -14.79 10.19 -26.73
C SER A 274 -15.57 9.00 -26.20
N TYR A 275 -14.93 8.24 -25.31
CA TYR A 275 -15.52 7.07 -24.66
C TYR A 275 -15.01 6.94 -23.22
N GLN A 276 -15.84 6.42 -22.34
CA GLN A 276 -15.53 6.19 -20.94
C GLN A 276 -15.07 4.76 -20.71
N LEU A 277 -13.85 4.61 -20.23
CA LEU A 277 -13.30 3.38 -19.68
C LEU A 277 -13.87 3.13 -18.28
N PRO A 278 -14.04 1.87 -17.85
CA PRO A 278 -14.31 1.56 -16.45
C PRO A 278 -13.21 2.17 -15.56
N SER A 279 -13.58 2.96 -14.55
CA SER A 279 -12.62 3.56 -13.62
C SER A 279 -12.92 3.16 -12.17
N TRP A 280 -11.90 3.25 -11.32
CA TRP A 280 -12.06 3.08 -9.88
C TRP A 280 -12.38 4.44 -9.25
N ILE A 281 -13.31 4.42 -8.30
CA ILE A 281 -13.56 5.49 -7.35
C ILE A 281 -12.91 5.15 -6.01
N ASP A 282 -12.91 3.86 -5.65
CA ASP A 282 -12.20 3.29 -4.51
C ASP A 282 -11.77 1.85 -4.86
N PRO A 283 -10.48 1.46 -4.72
CA PRO A 283 -9.36 2.25 -4.24
C PRO A 283 -8.66 3.04 -5.36
N PRO A 284 -8.11 4.21 -5.03
CA PRO A 284 -8.70 5.55 -5.04
C PRO A 284 -9.26 6.01 -6.40
N ALA A 285 -9.92 7.17 -6.39
CA ALA A 285 -10.53 7.76 -7.57
C ALA A 285 -9.50 8.01 -8.68
N GLY A 286 -9.82 7.48 -9.88
CA GLY A 286 -8.99 7.61 -11.05
C GLY A 286 -7.74 6.75 -11.07
N ALA A 287 -7.74 5.64 -10.33
CA ALA A 287 -6.63 4.71 -10.32
C ALA A 287 -6.21 4.31 -11.74
N ALA A 288 -4.96 4.60 -12.09
CA ALA A 288 -4.40 4.23 -13.38
C ALA A 288 -4.28 2.70 -13.49
N ALA A 289 -4.48 2.16 -14.68
CA ALA A 289 -4.30 0.73 -14.91
C ALA A 289 -2.88 0.27 -14.50
N ASN A 290 -2.81 -0.88 -13.83
CA ASN A 290 -1.61 -1.53 -13.32
C ASN A 290 -0.87 -0.75 -12.22
N SER A 291 -1.56 0.18 -11.54
CA SER A 291 -1.05 0.79 -10.32
C SER A 291 -1.22 -0.14 -9.11
N ILE A 292 -0.46 0.13 -8.05
CA ILE A 292 -0.49 -0.58 -6.77
C ILE A 292 -0.89 0.44 -5.70
N PHE A 293 -1.85 0.08 -4.86
CA PHE A 293 -2.30 0.84 -3.68
C PHE A 293 -2.15 0.01 -2.42
N ASP A 294 -2.39 0.62 -1.26
CA ASP A 294 -2.20 -0.05 0.03
C ASP A 294 -3.00 0.61 1.17
N ASN A 295 -3.03 -0.07 2.32
CA ASN A 295 -3.51 0.43 3.61
C ASN A 295 -2.34 0.66 4.60
N MET A 296 -1.14 0.99 4.14
CA MET A 296 0.05 1.06 5.01
C MET A 296 -0.06 2.12 6.12
N THR A 297 -0.89 3.15 5.92
CA THR A 297 -1.18 4.17 6.94
C THR A 297 -2.04 3.65 8.08
N THR A 298 -2.82 2.60 7.83
CA THR A 298 -3.75 1.97 8.78
C THR A 298 -3.75 0.45 8.56
N PRO A 299 -2.60 -0.23 8.81
CA PRO A 299 -2.49 -1.66 8.59
C PRO A 299 -3.33 -2.42 9.60
N LEU A 300 -3.72 -3.65 9.26
CA LEU A 300 -4.34 -4.54 10.24
C LEU A 300 -3.33 -4.91 11.33
N VAL A 301 -3.67 -4.68 12.59
CA VAL A 301 -2.89 -5.15 13.74
C VAL A 301 -3.73 -6.14 14.53
N ALA A 302 -3.29 -7.39 14.59
CA ALA A 302 -4.01 -8.48 15.25
C ALA A 302 -3.04 -9.54 15.80
N LEU A 303 -3.53 -10.48 16.59
CA LEU A 303 -2.71 -11.56 17.14
C LEU A 303 -2.03 -12.38 16.03
N LEU A 304 -0.75 -12.71 16.25
CA LEU A 304 0.06 -13.47 15.31
C LEU A 304 -0.54 -14.86 15.08
N GLY A 305 -0.82 -15.19 13.82
CA GLY A 305 -1.38 -16.49 13.43
C GLY A 305 -2.90 -16.61 13.60
N GLU A 306 -3.58 -15.59 14.12
CA GLU A 306 -5.04 -15.60 14.32
C GLU A 306 -5.77 -14.99 13.11
N ALA A 307 -6.79 -15.70 12.63
CA ALA A 307 -7.61 -15.24 11.51
C ALA A 307 -8.57 -14.13 11.97
N THR A 308 -8.36 -12.92 11.46
CA THR A 308 -9.10 -11.72 11.86
C THR A 308 -9.94 -11.19 10.69
N PRO A 309 -11.27 -11.00 10.86
CA PRO A 309 -12.11 -10.41 9.82
C PRO A 309 -11.71 -8.96 9.52
N ASP A 310 -11.69 -8.61 8.24
CA ASP A 310 -11.61 -7.20 7.80
C ASP A 310 -12.30 -7.02 6.43
N SER A 311 -12.23 -5.81 5.89
CA SER A 311 -12.90 -5.43 4.66
C SER A 311 -12.14 -4.38 3.84
N LEU A 312 -12.50 -4.29 2.55
CA LEU A 312 -12.01 -3.29 1.61
C LEU A 312 -13.19 -2.72 0.83
N HIS A 313 -13.31 -1.40 0.78
CA HIS A 313 -14.34 -0.74 -0.04
C HIS A 313 -13.95 -0.81 -1.52
N LEU A 314 -14.90 -1.17 -2.37
CA LEU A 314 -14.72 -1.26 -3.81
C LEU A 314 -15.82 -0.44 -4.48
N GLN A 315 -15.42 0.60 -5.21
CA GLN A 315 -16.33 1.46 -5.93
C GLN A 315 -15.83 1.68 -7.36
N THR A 316 -16.72 1.47 -8.33
CA THR A 316 -16.40 1.58 -9.76
C THR A 316 -17.35 2.55 -10.47
N LEU A 317 -16.89 3.07 -11.61
CA LEU A 317 -17.68 3.89 -12.51
C LEU A 317 -17.68 3.24 -13.90
N SER A 318 -18.87 3.11 -14.50
CA SER A 318 -19.08 2.67 -15.88
C SER A 318 -18.49 1.28 -16.22
N ARG A 319 -18.65 0.29 -15.34
CA ARG A 319 -18.24 -1.09 -15.60
C ARG A 319 -19.22 -1.80 -16.54
N TYR A 320 -18.70 -2.37 -17.63
CA TYR A 320 -19.43 -3.24 -18.56
C TYR A 320 -19.04 -4.71 -18.47
N GLY A 321 -17.80 -5.00 -18.09
CA GLY A 321 -17.28 -6.36 -17.97
C GLY A 321 -17.55 -6.98 -16.61
N SER A 322 -17.08 -8.20 -16.40
CA SER A 322 -17.01 -8.82 -15.08
C SER A 322 -16.06 -8.03 -14.16
N LEU A 323 -16.39 -7.95 -12.87
CA LEU A 323 -15.45 -7.53 -11.83
C LEU A 323 -14.79 -8.78 -11.23
N THR A 324 -13.47 -8.76 -11.05
CA THR A 324 -12.74 -9.85 -10.40
C THR A 324 -11.86 -9.36 -9.27
N ILE A 325 -11.82 -10.14 -8.19
CA ILE A 325 -10.96 -9.94 -7.02
C ILE A 325 -10.18 -11.25 -6.87
N THR A 326 -8.86 -11.18 -7.00
CA THR A 326 -8.00 -12.36 -6.94
C THR A 326 -6.99 -12.19 -5.80
N ASN A 327 -6.86 -13.20 -4.94
CA ASN A 327 -5.70 -13.25 -4.06
C ASN A 327 -4.48 -13.58 -4.93
N ASP A 328 -3.62 -12.58 -5.15
CA ASP A 328 -2.51 -12.70 -6.08
C ASP A 328 -1.42 -13.65 -5.57
N LEU A 329 -1.43 -13.92 -4.25
CA LEU A 329 -0.67 -14.97 -3.59
C LEU A 329 0.83 -14.94 -3.95
N GLN A 330 1.49 -13.83 -3.59
CA GLN A 330 2.90 -13.58 -3.95
C GLN A 330 3.86 -14.69 -3.48
N ASN A 331 3.59 -15.27 -2.31
CA ASN A 331 4.23 -16.48 -1.83
C ASN A 331 3.19 -17.61 -1.82
N PRO A 332 3.27 -18.59 -2.73
CA PRO A 332 2.27 -19.65 -2.81
C PRO A 332 2.30 -20.61 -1.61
N SER A 333 3.34 -20.62 -0.78
CA SER A 333 3.39 -21.45 0.42
C SER A 333 2.64 -20.85 1.62
N VAL A 334 2.19 -19.59 1.54
CA VAL A 334 1.53 -18.88 2.65
C VAL A 334 0.28 -18.16 2.16
N GLN A 335 -0.87 -18.46 2.78
CA GLN A 335 -2.14 -17.78 2.50
C GLN A 335 -2.54 -16.90 3.69
N ASN A 336 -2.24 -15.61 3.60
CA ASN A 336 -2.56 -14.64 4.66
C ASN A 336 -3.96 -14.02 4.52
N ILE A 337 -4.60 -14.13 3.34
CA ILE A 337 -5.98 -13.66 3.12
C ILE A 337 -6.84 -14.81 2.60
N VAL A 338 -7.97 -15.03 3.25
CA VAL A 338 -8.96 -16.04 2.87
C VAL A 338 -10.29 -15.36 2.55
N PHE A 339 -10.84 -15.70 1.38
CA PHE A 339 -12.13 -15.21 0.91
C PHE A 339 -13.24 -16.10 1.47
N PRO A 340 -14.33 -15.53 2.02
CA PRO A 340 -15.42 -16.32 2.55
C PRO A 340 -16.28 -16.91 1.42
N ASP A 341 -16.82 -18.12 1.64
CA ASP A 341 -17.66 -18.82 0.66
C ASP A 341 -18.98 -18.09 0.38
N THR A 342 -19.51 -17.37 1.38
CA THR A 342 -20.72 -16.55 1.31
C THR A 342 -20.50 -15.20 2.00
N LEU A 343 -21.31 -14.19 1.70
CA LEU A 343 -21.26 -12.87 2.34
C LEU A 343 -19.94 -12.10 2.13
N GLY A 344 -19.12 -12.50 1.15
CA GLY A 344 -17.84 -11.86 0.83
C GLY A 344 -17.96 -10.52 0.12
N LEU A 345 -19.10 -10.25 -0.52
CA LEU A 345 -19.38 -8.95 -1.14
C LEU A 345 -20.77 -8.49 -0.73
N LYS A 346 -20.87 -7.26 -0.21
CA LYS A 346 -22.15 -6.65 0.16
C LYS A 346 -22.29 -5.24 -0.41
N ALA A 347 -23.48 -4.91 -0.89
CA ALA A 347 -23.90 -3.58 -1.30
C ALA A 347 -24.69 -2.89 -0.17
N LYS A 348 -24.88 -1.57 -0.32
CA LYS A 348 -25.67 -0.76 0.63
C LYS A 348 -27.14 -1.12 0.62
N ASP A 349 -27.74 -1.19 1.80
CA ASP A 349 -29.18 -1.21 2.00
C ASP A 349 -29.80 0.20 1.93
N ALA A 350 -31.11 0.28 2.13
CA ALA A 350 -31.86 1.55 2.12
C ALA A 350 -31.40 2.55 3.20
N ASN A 351 -30.66 2.11 4.22
CA ASN A 351 -30.12 2.93 5.29
C ASN A 351 -28.63 3.27 5.05
N GLY A 352 -28.03 2.81 3.95
CA GLY A 352 -26.63 3.05 3.60
C GLY A 352 -25.63 2.07 4.21
N ASN A 353 -26.09 1.00 4.87
CA ASN A 353 -25.21 -0.01 5.48
C ASN A 353 -24.95 -1.17 4.52
N TYR A 354 -23.73 -1.72 4.51
CA TYR A 354 -23.36 -2.85 3.64
C TYR A 354 -23.93 -4.19 4.15
N THR A 355 -25.21 -4.44 3.91
CA THR A 355 -25.93 -5.64 4.41
C THR A 355 -26.52 -6.51 3.30
N ILE A 356 -26.62 -6.02 2.06
CA ILE A 356 -27.22 -6.74 0.94
C ILE A 356 -26.14 -7.56 0.22
N GLU A 357 -26.24 -8.88 0.18
CA GLU A 357 -25.28 -9.72 -0.53
C GLU A 357 -25.30 -9.47 -2.04
N VAL A 358 -24.11 -9.26 -2.62
CA VAL A 358 -23.91 -9.15 -4.07
C VAL A 358 -23.74 -10.55 -4.64
N PRO A 359 -24.46 -10.95 -5.70
CA PRO A 359 -24.22 -12.24 -6.35
C PRO A 359 -22.81 -12.33 -6.95
N TYR A 360 -22.06 -13.37 -6.58
CA TYR A 360 -20.75 -13.67 -7.15
C TYR A 360 -20.51 -15.17 -7.27
N THR A 361 -19.52 -15.55 -8.09
CA THR A 361 -18.94 -16.88 -8.11
C THR A 361 -17.57 -16.86 -7.42
N ILE A 362 -17.27 -17.90 -6.64
CA ILE A 362 -15.98 -18.05 -5.96
C ILE A 362 -15.25 -19.29 -6.49
N THR A 363 -13.98 -19.11 -6.82
CA THR A 363 -13.00 -20.19 -6.94
C THR A 363 -12.13 -20.13 -5.69
N PRO A 364 -12.30 -21.04 -4.72
CA PRO A 364 -11.54 -20.99 -3.48
C PRO A 364 -10.06 -21.33 -3.70
N GLY A 365 -9.20 -20.85 -2.81
CA GLY A 365 -7.81 -21.29 -2.76
C GLY A 365 -7.73 -22.71 -2.19
N VAL A 366 -6.99 -23.60 -2.86
CA VAL A 366 -6.83 -25.00 -2.47
C VAL A 366 -5.36 -25.29 -2.21
N PHE A 367 -5.06 -25.90 -1.06
CA PHE A 367 -3.71 -26.32 -0.70
C PHE A 367 -3.38 -27.66 -1.35
N ASP A 368 -2.29 -27.70 -2.12
CA ASP A 368 -1.72 -28.93 -2.68
C ASP A 368 -0.60 -29.45 -1.75
N SER A 369 -0.87 -30.58 -1.09
CA SER A 369 0.09 -31.23 -0.19
C SER A 369 1.36 -31.75 -0.89
N GLY A 370 1.30 -32.03 -2.19
CA GLY A 370 2.44 -32.55 -2.97
C GLY A 370 3.45 -31.46 -3.32
N THR A 371 2.98 -30.24 -3.60
CA THR A 371 3.84 -29.08 -3.91
C THR A 371 4.03 -28.14 -2.72
N GLN A 372 3.26 -28.30 -1.64
CA GLN A 372 3.22 -27.40 -0.47
C GLN A 372 2.86 -25.96 -0.84
N THR A 373 1.87 -25.80 -1.73
CA THR A 373 1.44 -24.51 -2.25
C THR A 373 -0.07 -24.39 -2.36
N TRP A 374 -0.58 -23.17 -2.18
CA TRP A 374 -1.96 -22.79 -2.42
C TRP A 374 -2.20 -22.39 -3.90
N SER A 375 -3.40 -22.68 -4.40
CA SER A 375 -3.91 -22.04 -5.62
C SER A 375 -4.48 -20.64 -5.31
N LYS A 376 -4.51 -19.75 -6.31
CA LYS A 376 -5.12 -18.43 -6.16
C LYS A 376 -6.64 -18.56 -5.93
N ALA A 377 -7.14 -17.89 -4.89
CA ALA A 377 -8.57 -17.69 -4.71
C ALA A 377 -9.05 -16.54 -5.60
N LYS A 378 -10.26 -16.63 -6.14
CA LYS A 378 -10.84 -15.63 -7.03
C LYS A 378 -12.34 -15.49 -6.84
N ILE A 379 -12.80 -14.26 -6.63
CA ILE A 379 -14.21 -13.87 -6.73
C ILE A 379 -14.45 -13.26 -8.11
N THR A 380 -15.56 -13.63 -8.75
CA THR A 380 -16.01 -13.04 -10.01
C THR A 380 -17.47 -12.59 -9.88
N VAL A 381 -17.70 -11.29 -10.07
CA VAL A 381 -19.04 -10.72 -10.27
C VAL A 381 -19.26 -10.63 -11.78
N ASP A 382 -20.39 -11.16 -12.24
CA ASP A 382 -20.71 -11.22 -13.66
C ASP A 382 -20.83 -9.82 -14.29
N ALA A 383 -20.71 -9.78 -15.62
CA ALA A 383 -21.02 -8.57 -16.38
C ALA A 383 -22.49 -8.16 -16.15
N PRO A 384 -22.81 -6.86 -16.17
CA PRO A 384 -24.18 -6.39 -15.96
C PRO A 384 -25.16 -6.99 -16.97
N ALA A 385 -26.33 -7.42 -16.49
CA ALA A 385 -27.39 -7.92 -17.35
C ALA A 385 -27.92 -6.79 -18.26
N GLY A 386 -28.17 -7.09 -19.54
CA GLY A 386 -28.75 -6.14 -20.50
C GLY A 386 -27.76 -5.25 -21.26
N GLY A 387 -26.45 -5.41 -21.05
CA GLY A 387 -25.40 -4.81 -21.90
C GLY A 387 -25.05 -3.36 -21.60
N GLY A 388 -25.73 -2.72 -20.62
CA GLY A 388 -25.40 -1.39 -20.12
C GLY A 388 -24.31 -1.40 -19.04
N ALA A 389 -23.78 -0.22 -18.74
CA ALA A 389 -22.83 -0.03 -17.65
C ALA A 389 -23.51 -0.10 -16.27
N VAL A 390 -22.74 -0.50 -15.25
CA VAL A 390 -23.08 -0.38 -13.83
C VAL A 390 -22.01 0.42 -13.09
N ASN A 391 -22.41 1.13 -12.04
CA ASN A 391 -21.50 1.73 -11.07
C ASN A 391 -21.60 0.89 -9.80
N ASP A 392 -20.52 0.22 -9.42
CA ASP A 392 -20.51 -0.59 -8.21
C ASP A 392 -20.22 0.27 -6.99
N ASP A 393 -20.85 -0.07 -5.87
CA ASP A 393 -20.53 0.43 -4.54
C ASP A 393 -20.73 -0.72 -3.55
N MET A 394 -19.64 -1.41 -3.22
CA MET A 394 -19.66 -2.67 -2.47
C MET A 394 -18.51 -2.77 -1.47
N MET A 395 -18.75 -3.45 -0.36
CA MET A 395 -17.74 -3.80 0.64
C MET A 395 -17.31 -5.26 0.42
N PHE A 396 -16.01 -5.47 0.23
CA PHE A 396 -15.39 -6.78 0.14
C PHE A 396 -14.91 -7.22 1.51
N TYR A 397 -15.49 -8.29 2.05
CA TYR A 397 -15.15 -8.88 3.34
C TYR A 397 -14.24 -10.10 3.16
N PHE A 398 -13.22 -10.20 4.01
CA PHE A 398 -12.27 -11.32 4.04
C PHE A 398 -11.75 -11.54 5.45
N THR A 399 -10.99 -12.62 5.64
CA THR A 399 -10.19 -12.81 6.84
C THR A 399 -8.72 -12.65 6.50
N ALA A 400 -7.99 -11.95 7.35
CA ALA A 400 -6.56 -11.77 7.25
C ALA A 400 -5.86 -12.38 8.47
N THR A 401 -4.76 -13.08 8.25
CA THR A 401 -3.98 -13.77 9.28
C THR A 401 -2.56 -13.22 9.26
N PRO A 402 -2.16 -12.38 10.22
CA PRO A 402 -0.78 -11.88 10.27
C PRO A 402 0.19 -13.04 10.51
N SER A 403 1.17 -13.21 9.63
CA SER A 403 2.16 -14.30 9.70
C SER A 403 3.51 -13.87 10.30
N SER A 404 3.64 -12.62 10.71
CA SER A 404 4.88 -12.03 11.22
C SER A 404 4.58 -10.85 12.15
N THR A 405 5.42 -10.67 13.17
CA THR A 405 5.40 -9.48 14.04
C THR A 405 5.99 -8.24 13.38
N ASN A 406 6.72 -8.42 12.27
CA ASN A 406 7.09 -7.32 11.38
C ASN A 406 5.93 -7.00 10.43
N LEU A 407 5.81 -5.73 10.07
CA LEU A 407 4.88 -5.27 9.05
C LEU A 407 5.14 -6.01 7.73
N HIS A 408 4.11 -6.59 7.15
CA HIS A 408 4.13 -7.32 5.87
C HIS A 408 2.77 -7.17 5.18
N PHE A 409 2.62 -7.69 3.96
CA PHE A 409 1.37 -7.54 3.21
C PHE A 409 1.00 -8.80 2.44
N ALA A 410 -0.27 -8.87 2.05
CA ALA A 410 -0.78 -9.79 1.03
C ALA A 410 -1.38 -8.97 -0.12
N ARG A 411 -1.13 -9.40 -1.37
CA ARG A 411 -1.56 -8.66 -2.55
C ARG A 411 -2.89 -9.19 -3.10
N LEU A 412 -3.80 -8.27 -3.36
CA LEU A 412 -5.03 -8.50 -4.13
C LEU A 412 -4.84 -7.94 -5.55
N GLU A 413 -5.26 -8.69 -6.58
CA GLU A 413 -5.47 -8.16 -7.93
C GLU A 413 -6.96 -7.84 -8.10
N LEU A 414 -7.27 -6.57 -8.38
CA LEU A 414 -8.64 -6.07 -8.59
C LEU A 414 -8.81 -5.68 -10.05
N ASN A 415 -9.86 -6.13 -10.73
CA ASN A 415 -10.05 -5.82 -12.14
C ASN A 415 -11.52 -5.68 -12.51
N SER A 416 -11.92 -4.45 -12.86
CA SER A 416 -13.26 -4.05 -13.32
C SER A 416 -13.31 -3.75 -14.83
N GLY A 417 -12.23 -4.05 -15.56
CA GLY A 417 -11.92 -3.50 -16.88
C GLY A 417 -10.66 -2.61 -16.83
N THR A 418 -10.44 -1.94 -15.70
CA THR A 418 -9.16 -1.34 -15.31
C THR A 418 -8.55 -2.18 -14.18
N ARG A 419 -7.44 -2.88 -14.46
CA ARG A 419 -6.76 -3.71 -13.44
C ARG A 419 -5.90 -2.85 -12.53
N ILE A 420 -5.93 -3.10 -11.23
CA ILE A 420 -5.03 -2.54 -10.22
C ILE A 420 -4.62 -3.64 -9.23
N TRP A 421 -3.61 -3.37 -8.40
CA TRP A 421 -3.28 -4.20 -7.25
C TRP A 421 -3.46 -3.44 -5.95
N PHE A 422 -3.77 -4.17 -4.88
CA PHE A 422 -3.87 -3.63 -3.53
C PHE A 422 -3.01 -4.47 -2.58
N ASP A 423 -1.96 -3.88 -2.02
CA ASP A 423 -1.12 -4.45 -0.97
C ASP A 423 -1.78 -4.21 0.37
N TYR A 424 -2.39 -5.27 0.90
CA TYR A 424 -3.06 -5.22 2.18
C TYR A 424 -2.07 -5.56 3.29
N TYR A 425 -1.56 -4.52 3.95
CA TYR A 425 -0.61 -4.53 5.05
C TYR A 425 -1.23 -4.98 6.36
N MET A 426 -0.48 -5.80 7.08
CA MET A 426 -0.82 -6.37 8.37
C MET A 426 0.42 -6.59 9.25
N LYS A 427 0.21 -6.65 10.57
CA LYS A 427 1.25 -6.89 11.57
C LYS A 427 0.68 -7.78 12.69
N GLY A 428 1.43 -8.83 13.03
CA GLY A 428 1.11 -9.74 14.12
C GLY A 428 1.53 -9.17 15.49
N ILE A 429 0.71 -9.40 16.50
CA ILE A 429 1.04 -9.19 17.91
C ILE A 429 1.43 -10.53 18.50
N ASP A 430 2.60 -10.57 19.15
CA ASP A 430 2.98 -11.72 19.98
C ASP A 430 2.06 -11.76 21.20
N ALA A 431 1.23 -12.80 21.29
CA ALA A 431 0.29 -12.96 22.38
C ALA A 431 0.99 -12.94 23.73
N ASP A 432 2.20 -13.49 23.86
CA ASP A 432 2.95 -13.53 25.13
C ASP A 432 3.51 -12.15 25.55
N LYS A 433 3.39 -11.14 24.68
CA LYS A 433 3.84 -9.76 24.92
C LYS A 433 2.72 -8.74 24.70
N HIS A 434 1.46 -9.17 24.68
CA HIS A 434 0.31 -8.29 24.53
C HIS A 434 -0.16 -7.81 25.90
N LEU A 435 -0.02 -6.50 26.13
CA LEU A 435 -0.39 -5.83 27.38
C LEU A 435 -1.65 -5.00 27.18
N LEU A 436 -2.53 -5.02 28.18
CA LEU A 436 -3.55 -4.00 28.36
C LEU A 436 -2.94 -2.85 29.16
N TYR A 437 -3.07 -1.62 28.68
CA TYR A 437 -2.73 -0.42 29.44
C TYR A 437 -4.03 0.35 29.70
N VAL A 438 -4.35 0.56 30.97
CA VAL A 438 -5.52 1.34 31.40
C VAL A 438 -5.02 2.73 31.78
N SER A 439 -5.68 3.77 31.26
CA SER A 439 -5.38 5.18 31.50
C SER A 439 -6.66 5.93 31.88
N ALA A 440 -6.55 7.10 32.50
CA ALA A 440 -7.71 7.99 32.70
C ALA A 440 -8.44 8.41 31.41
N ARG A 441 -7.84 8.21 30.24
CA ARG A 441 -8.43 8.48 28.92
C ARG A 441 -8.07 7.41 27.91
N GLY A 442 -9.00 7.11 27.02
CA GLY A 442 -8.77 6.23 25.87
C GLY A 442 -7.84 6.82 24.79
N PRO A 443 -7.57 6.07 23.71
CA PRO A 443 -6.59 6.42 22.67
C PRO A 443 -6.88 7.73 21.93
N ASP A 444 -8.14 8.18 21.87
CA ASP A 444 -8.52 9.45 21.23
C ASP A 444 -8.09 10.69 22.05
N GLN A 445 -7.76 10.51 23.33
CA GLN A 445 -7.39 11.59 24.26
C GLN A 445 -6.21 11.18 25.15
N LEU A 446 -5.15 10.65 24.53
CA LEU A 446 -3.97 10.14 25.20
C LEU A 446 -3.37 11.12 26.23
N ILE A 447 -3.22 10.66 27.48
CA ILE A 447 -2.50 11.37 28.53
C ILE A 447 -0.99 11.23 28.29
N LEU A 448 -0.23 12.33 28.38
CA LEU A 448 1.19 12.32 28.02
C LEU A 448 2.04 11.46 28.95
N SER A 449 1.75 11.40 30.24
CA SER A 449 2.48 10.55 31.19
C SER A 449 2.29 9.06 30.89
N ASP A 450 1.11 8.65 30.44
CA ASP A 450 0.87 7.29 29.96
C ASP A 450 1.57 7.04 28.61
N SER A 451 1.58 8.04 27.72
CA SER A 451 2.21 7.91 26.40
C SER A 451 3.70 7.54 26.47
N VAL A 452 4.42 8.12 27.44
CA VAL A 452 5.85 7.82 27.62
C VAL A 452 6.05 6.43 28.24
N SER A 453 5.21 6.02 29.19
CA SER A 453 5.23 4.66 29.75
C SER A 453 4.93 3.60 28.69
N ILE A 454 3.91 3.83 27.85
CA ILE A 454 3.56 2.97 26.71
C ILE A 454 4.72 2.89 25.72
N ALA A 455 5.34 4.03 25.35
CA ALA A 455 6.48 4.04 24.45
C ALA A 455 7.66 3.21 25.00
N GLN A 456 7.92 3.23 26.31
CA GLN A 456 8.95 2.39 26.92
C GLN A 456 8.61 0.89 26.82
N LEU A 457 7.35 0.51 27.01
CA LEU A 457 6.90 -0.87 26.84
C LEU A 457 7.03 -1.32 25.38
N GLU A 458 6.60 -0.50 24.43
CA GLU A 458 6.73 -0.78 23.01
C GLU A 458 8.18 -0.90 22.56
N ASN A 459 9.07 -0.01 23.06
CA ASN A 459 10.51 -0.09 22.83
C ASN A 459 11.15 -1.35 23.42
N ALA A 460 10.60 -1.89 24.51
CA ALA A 460 10.98 -3.17 25.09
C ALA A 460 10.40 -4.38 24.33
N GLY A 461 9.61 -4.14 23.28
CA GLY A 461 9.05 -5.17 22.40
C GLY A 461 7.69 -5.71 22.82
N TYR A 462 6.98 -5.01 23.71
CA TYR A 462 5.58 -5.31 24.02
C TYR A 462 4.64 -4.68 22.99
N SER A 463 3.48 -5.29 22.80
CA SER A 463 2.36 -4.66 22.08
C SER A 463 1.36 -4.19 23.11
N VAL A 464 0.95 -2.93 23.04
CA VAL A 464 0.10 -2.31 24.06
C VAL A 464 -1.25 -1.93 23.46
N THR A 465 -2.34 -2.38 24.10
CA THR A 465 -3.67 -1.84 23.83
C THR A 465 -4.04 -0.88 24.94
N LEU A 466 -4.28 0.38 24.59
CA LEU A 466 -4.73 1.41 25.51
C LEU A 466 -6.26 1.44 25.60
N VAL A 467 -6.80 1.48 26.82
CA VAL A 467 -8.23 1.69 27.09
C VAL A 467 -8.46 2.77 28.14
N ASP A 468 -9.66 3.33 28.13
CA ASP A 468 -10.11 4.29 29.13
C ASP A 468 -10.47 3.53 30.42
N ASP A 469 -10.12 4.07 31.58
CA ASP A 469 -10.43 3.45 32.88
C ASP A 469 -11.95 3.29 33.10
N ASN A 470 -12.78 4.07 32.39
CA ASN A 470 -14.22 3.91 32.41
C ASN A 470 -14.69 2.60 31.78
N ASP A 471 -13.87 1.97 30.93
CA ASP A 471 -14.20 0.70 30.27
C ASP A 471 -14.07 -0.50 31.22
N VAL A 472 -13.25 -0.38 32.26
CA VAL A 472 -13.00 -1.45 33.25
C VAL A 472 -13.73 -1.23 34.58
N LYS A 473 -14.39 -0.07 34.77
CA LYS A 473 -14.93 0.36 36.07
C LYS A 473 -16.03 -0.51 36.67
N ASP A 474 -16.86 -1.11 35.83
CA ASP A 474 -18.07 -1.82 36.25
C ASP A 474 -17.81 -3.32 36.48
N GLY A 475 -16.60 -3.80 36.12
CA GLY A 475 -16.25 -5.22 36.10
C GLY A 475 -16.82 -5.98 34.90
N GLY A 476 -16.40 -7.23 34.72
CA GLY A 476 -16.77 -8.08 33.59
C GLY A 476 -16.02 -7.75 32.28
N TYR A 477 -14.93 -6.98 32.37
CA TYR A 477 -14.09 -6.69 31.22
C TYR A 477 -13.40 -7.97 30.71
N ASP A 478 -13.30 -8.14 29.39
CA ASP A 478 -12.66 -9.31 28.79
C ASP A 478 -11.13 -9.13 28.74
N TYR A 479 -10.45 -9.69 29.74
CA TYR A 479 -8.99 -9.67 29.83
C TYR A 479 -8.32 -10.80 29.03
N SER A 480 -9.07 -11.74 28.45
CA SER A 480 -8.51 -12.94 27.79
C SER A 480 -7.55 -12.68 26.62
N PRO A 481 -7.63 -11.55 25.87
CA PRO A 481 -6.65 -11.25 24.83
C PRO A 481 -5.26 -10.86 25.37
N TYR A 482 -5.15 -10.47 26.65
CA TYR A 482 -3.96 -9.84 27.21
C TYR A 482 -3.24 -10.76 28.20
N LYS A 483 -1.92 -10.61 28.31
CA LYS A 483 -1.10 -11.39 29.27
C LYS A 483 -0.94 -10.73 30.61
N ALA A 484 -0.97 -9.41 30.63
CA ALA A 484 -0.93 -8.62 31.84
C ALA A 484 -1.63 -7.28 31.61
N VAL A 485 -2.04 -6.66 32.70
CA VAL A 485 -2.56 -5.29 32.71
C VAL A 485 -1.58 -4.36 33.43
N VAL A 486 -1.40 -3.17 32.86
CA VAL A 486 -0.74 -2.04 33.48
C VAL A 486 -1.79 -0.98 33.73
N PHE A 487 -2.06 -0.67 34.99
CA PHE A 487 -2.86 0.49 35.37
C PHE A 487 -1.93 1.68 35.53
N GLY A 488 -2.00 2.61 34.57
CA GLY A 488 -1.22 3.83 34.58
C GLY A 488 -1.52 4.69 35.80
N GLU A 489 -0.55 5.53 36.15
CA GLU A 489 -0.63 6.44 37.30
C GLU A 489 -1.64 7.59 37.13
N SER A 490 -2.17 7.77 35.92
CA SER A 490 -3.23 8.74 35.65
C SER A 490 -4.61 8.22 36.06
N CYS A 491 -4.78 6.89 36.20
CA CYS A 491 -6.08 6.25 36.39
C CYS A 491 -6.83 6.81 37.60
N SER A 492 -8.15 6.90 37.49
CA SER A 492 -9.00 7.08 38.66
C SER A 492 -8.98 5.83 39.52
N SER A 493 -8.50 5.96 40.75
CA SER A 493 -8.56 4.89 41.76
C SER A 493 -9.96 4.34 42.04
N SER A 494 -11.03 5.04 41.65
CA SER A 494 -12.41 4.53 41.75
C SER A 494 -12.83 3.71 40.52
N ASN A 495 -12.21 3.94 39.38
CA ASN A 495 -12.52 3.23 38.13
C ASN A 495 -11.72 1.94 37.97
N VAL A 496 -10.63 1.75 38.73
CA VAL A 496 -9.82 0.51 38.68
C VAL A 496 -10.18 -0.50 39.77
N VAL A 497 -11.23 -0.24 40.56
CA VAL A 497 -11.60 -1.05 41.72
C VAL A 497 -12.12 -2.43 41.32
N ALA A 498 -12.90 -2.48 40.25
CA ALA A 498 -13.56 -3.70 39.82
C ALA A 498 -12.58 -4.82 39.48
N PHE A 499 -11.38 -4.49 38.99
CA PHE A 499 -10.31 -5.45 38.72
C PHE A 499 -10.03 -6.39 39.91
N GLY A 500 -9.89 -5.83 41.11
CA GLY A 500 -9.66 -6.63 42.33
C GLY A 500 -10.95 -7.13 42.98
N ASN A 501 -11.98 -6.30 43.04
CA ASN A 501 -13.19 -6.58 43.84
C ASN A 501 -14.22 -7.46 43.11
N THR A 502 -14.46 -7.17 41.82
CA THR A 502 -15.50 -7.82 41.01
C THR A 502 -14.90 -8.92 40.12
N ASP A 503 -13.77 -8.63 39.47
CA ASP A 503 -13.15 -9.51 38.48
C ASP A 503 -12.13 -10.47 39.10
N HIS A 504 -11.81 -10.27 40.39
CA HIS A 504 -10.96 -11.14 41.18
C HIS A 504 -9.54 -11.34 40.62
N TYR A 505 -8.91 -10.24 40.17
CA TYR A 505 -7.54 -10.22 39.66
C TYR A 505 -7.33 -11.20 38.49
N PRO A 506 -8.05 -11.03 37.37
CA PRO A 506 -8.16 -12.06 36.33
C PRO A 506 -6.85 -12.37 35.58
N ILE A 507 -5.85 -11.47 35.65
CA ILE A 507 -4.53 -11.61 35.01
C ILE A 507 -3.44 -10.92 35.86
N PRO A 508 -2.14 -11.17 35.61
CA PRO A 508 -1.04 -10.43 36.25
C PRO A 508 -1.14 -8.91 36.07
N CYS A 509 -0.69 -8.14 37.07
CA CYS A 509 -0.95 -6.70 37.13
C CYS A 509 0.24 -5.87 37.62
N LEU A 510 0.53 -4.77 36.93
CA LEU A 510 1.29 -3.64 37.47
C LEU A 510 0.31 -2.49 37.78
N MET A 511 0.21 -2.13 39.06
CA MET A 511 -0.62 -1.04 39.54
C MET A 511 0.23 0.16 39.92
N MET A 512 0.09 1.27 39.19
CA MET A 512 0.82 2.51 39.46
C MET A 512 -0.03 3.57 40.17
N GLU A 513 -1.36 3.53 40.02
CA GLU A 513 -2.30 4.39 40.74
C GLU A 513 -2.32 4.06 42.25
N PRO A 514 -1.76 4.93 43.12
CA PRO A 514 -1.44 4.59 44.50
C PRO A 514 -2.67 4.61 45.41
N LEU A 515 -3.75 5.29 45.03
CA LEU A 515 -4.96 5.34 45.86
C LEU A 515 -5.83 4.08 45.69
N SER A 516 -5.48 3.18 44.76
CA SER A 516 -6.11 1.87 44.58
C SER A 516 -5.94 0.94 45.78
N VAL A 517 -4.94 1.18 46.65
CA VAL A 517 -4.66 0.36 47.84
C VAL A 517 -5.39 0.81 49.11
N ARG A 518 -6.46 1.59 48.98
CA ARG A 518 -7.27 2.05 50.13
C ARG A 518 -8.27 0.97 50.60
N THR A 519 -8.68 1.09 51.87
CA THR A 519 -9.79 0.32 52.43
C THR A 519 -11.03 0.56 51.59
N ASP A 520 -11.71 -0.49 51.12
CA ASP A 520 -12.89 -0.52 50.21
C ASP A 520 -12.63 -0.72 48.71
N LYS A 521 -11.37 -0.74 48.28
CA LYS A 521 -11.02 -0.88 46.86
C LYS A 521 -10.93 -2.36 46.48
N TRP A 522 -9.73 -2.88 46.42
CA TRP A 522 -9.44 -4.22 45.89
C TRP A 522 -9.78 -5.37 46.85
N GLY A 523 -10.36 -5.09 48.03
CA GLY A 523 -10.92 -6.10 48.93
C GLY A 523 -9.92 -6.84 49.84
N TRP A 524 -8.62 -6.59 49.70
CA TRP A 524 -7.56 -7.19 50.53
C TRP A 524 -7.15 -6.35 51.75
N VAL A 525 -7.38 -5.04 51.68
CA VAL A 525 -6.98 -4.08 52.71
C VAL A 525 -8.08 -3.92 53.75
N VAL A 526 -7.80 -4.30 55.00
CA VAL A 526 -8.77 -4.20 56.10
C VAL A 526 -8.48 -2.97 56.97
N ASN A 527 -9.49 -2.14 57.23
CA ASN A 527 -9.40 -1.08 58.25
C ASN A 527 -9.69 -1.70 59.63
N PRO A 528 -8.67 -1.84 60.51
CA PRO A 528 -8.85 -2.41 61.84
C PRO A 528 -9.61 -1.50 62.81
N ASP A 529 -9.78 -0.21 62.51
CA ASP A 529 -10.40 0.76 63.42
C ASP A 529 -11.26 1.83 62.67
N PRO A 530 -12.41 1.43 62.11
CA PRO A 530 -13.29 2.29 61.29
C PRO A 530 -13.93 3.46 62.06
N GLY A 531 -13.75 3.52 63.39
CA GLY A 531 -14.18 4.65 64.23
C GLY A 531 -13.15 5.78 64.36
N THR A 532 -11.87 5.49 64.07
CA THR A 532 -10.74 6.42 64.24
C THR A 532 -10.25 6.98 62.89
N PHE A 533 -10.39 6.17 61.84
CA PHE A 533 -10.05 6.51 60.47
C PHE A 533 -11.32 6.47 59.62
N GLY A 534 -11.45 7.34 58.61
CA GLY A 534 -12.61 7.29 57.71
C GLY A 534 -12.73 5.91 57.03
N ASN A 535 -13.92 5.54 56.53
CA ASN A 535 -14.11 4.27 55.82
C ASN A 535 -13.13 4.08 54.64
N SER A 536 -12.59 5.16 54.08
CA SER A 536 -11.62 5.19 52.98
C SER A 536 -10.14 5.15 53.40
N ASP A 537 -9.83 5.15 54.69
CA ASP A 537 -8.47 5.40 55.19
C ASP A 537 -7.85 4.08 55.66
N TYR A 538 -6.85 3.60 54.91
CA TYR A 538 -6.03 2.45 55.28
C TYR A 538 -4.92 2.88 56.25
N PRO A 539 -4.76 2.29 57.44
CA PRO A 539 -3.71 2.71 58.38
C PRO A 539 -2.28 2.50 57.85
N GLY A 540 -2.10 1.52 56.95
CA GLY A 540 -0.84 1.24 56.28
C GLY A 540 -0.59 2.11 55.04
N PHE A 541 -1.53 2.97 54.65
CA PHE A 541 -1.34 3.97 53.58
C PHE A 541 -0.77 5.26 54.17
N LYS A 542 0.26 5.80 53.52
CA LYS A 542 0.85 7.10 53.81
C LYS A 542 0.98 7.88 52.51
N GLN A 543 0.63 9.16 52.59
CA GLN A 543 0.73 10.10 51.49
C GLN A 543 1.28 11.42 52.03
N ASP A 544 2.27 11.97 51.34
CA ASP A 544 2.80 13.30 51.60
C ASP A 544 2.72 14.14 50.33
N ASN A 545 1.96 15.22 50.43
CA ASN A 545 1.70 16.15 49.33
C ASN A 545 2.49 17.45 49.46
N ASN A 546 3.52 17.49 50.30
CA ASN A 546 4.32 18.71 50.54
C ASN A 546 5.64 18.72 49.76
N CYS A 547 5.96 17.67 48.99
CA CYS A 547 7.24 17.46 48.30
C CYS A 547 8.44 17.78 49.19
N LEU A 548 8.60 17.00 50.27
CA LEU A 548 9.75 17.12 51.18
C LEU A 548 11.04 16.63 50.52
N PRO A 549 12.24 16.96 51.07
CA PRO A 549 13.51 16.48 50.55
C PRO A 549 13.51 14.95 50.35
N GLY A 550 13.97 14.49 49.19
CA GLY A 550 13.97 13.07 48.80
C GLY A 550 12.69 12.57 48.10
N THR A 551 11.66 13.40 47.93
CA THR A 551 10.39 12.99 47.26
C THR A 551 10.59 12.44 45.85
N THR A 552 11.53 12.97 45.09
CA THR A 552 11.85 12.58 43.70
C THR A 552 12.92 11.48 43.61
N GLU A 553 13.26 10.88 44.76
CA GLU A 553 14.25 9.83 44.90
C GLU A 553 13.64 8.57 45.51
N PHE A 554 14.20 7.43 45.13
CA PHE A 554 13.85 6.11 45.60
C PHE A 554 15.05 5.48 46.28
N LYS A 555 14.83 4.93 47.48
CA LYS A 555 15.84 4.15 48.18
C LYS A 555 15.54 2.66 48.03
N ILE A 556 16.51 1.93 47.49
CA ILE A 556 16.44 0.47 47.35
C ILE A 556 16.62 -0.16 48.73
N ILE A 557 15.61 -0.87 49.21
CA ILE A 557 15.61 -1.49 50.56
C ILE A 557 15.77 -3.01 50.51
N ASN A 558 15.50 -3.63 49.36
CA ASN A 558 15.75 -5.03 49.10
C ASN A 558 16.22 -5.18 47.64
N ASN A 559 17.43 -5.72 47.42
CA ASN A 559 17.99 -5.99 46.09
C ASN A 559 18.13 -7.49 45.78
N THR A 560 17.48 -8.36 46.54
CA THR A 560 17.51 -9.82 46.31
C THR A 560 16.38 -10.31 45.42
N HIS A 561 15.45 -9.41 45.08
CA HIS A 561 14.31 -9.67 44.21
C HIS A 561 14.61 -9.27 42.77
N TYR A 562 14.04 -9.98 41.79
CA TYR A 562 14.27 -9.72 40.37
C TYR A 562 14.14 -8.22 40.02
N ILE A 563 13.07 -7.57 40.45
CA ILE A 563 12.81 -6.16 40.09
C ILE A 563 13.96 -5.21 40.48
N THR A 564 14.66 -5.47 41.59
CA THR A 564 15.66 -4.57 42.17
C THR A 564 17.08 -5.14 42.19
N GLN A 565 17.31 -6.34 41.66
CA GLN A 565 18.62 -7.02 41.74
C GLN A 565 19.76 -6.32 41.00
N ASP A 566 19.45 -5.44 40.04
CA ASP A 566 20.45 -4.64 39.33
C ASP A 566 21.01 -3.50 40.19
N TYR A 567 20.41 -3.24 41.35
CA TYR A 567 20.79 -2.18 42.27
C TYR A 567 21.55 -2.71 43.48
N THR A 568 22.40 -1.87 44.05
CA THR A 568 22.99 -2.16 45.37
C THR A 568 21.99 -1.78 46.46
N GLN A 569 21.82 -2.62 47.47
CA GLN A 569 20.99 -2.30 48.64
C GLN A 569 21.42 -0.96 49.25
N ASP A 570 20.44 -0.20 49.76
CA ASP A 570 20.56 1.15 50.31
C ASP A 570 20.95 2.26 49.31
N THR A 571 21.10 1.95 48.02
CA THR A 571 21.31 2.97 46.99
C THR A 571 20.08 3.86 46.85
N VAL A 572 20.32 5.16 46.70
CA VAL A 572 19.31 6.16 46.36
C VAL A 572 19.43 6.48 44.87
N VAL A 573 18.33 6.34 44.14
CA VAL A 573 18.23 6.64 42.71
C VAL A 573 17.17 7.71 42.50
N ALA A 574 17.37 8.61 41.54
CA ALA A 574 16.32 9.53 41.14
C ALA A 574 15.27 8.74 40.35
N TRP A 575 13.99 8.89 40.69
CA TRP A 575 12.90 8.37 39.85
C TRP A 575 12.28 9.47 39.00
N SER A 576 12.35 10.72 39.48
CA SER A 576 11.90 11.91 38.78
C SER A 576 13.00 12.98 38.79
N SER A 577 13.12 13.70 37.68
CA SER A 577 13.96 14.89 37.55
C SER A 577 13.21 16.19 37.90
N ALA A 578 11.92 16.08 38.26
CA ALA A 578 11.12 17.22 38.68
C ALA A 578 11.74 17.94 39.89
N VAL A 579 11.57 19.26 39.93
CA VAL A 579 11.96 20.07 41.08
C VAL A 579 10.74 20.29 41.96
N CYS A 580 10.87 20.02 43.25
CA CYS A 580 9.78 20.24 44.21
C CYS A 580 9.22 21.66 44.09
N GLY A 581 7.91 21.75 43.79
CA GLY A 581 7.18 23.01 43.74
C GLY A 581 7.13 23.69 42.37
N THR A 582 7.61 23.07 41.29
CA THR A 582 7.50 23.65 39.93
C THR A 582 7.18 22.59 38.87
N PRO A 583 6.11 22.74 38.06
CA PRO A 583 4.99 23.68 38.17
C PRO A 583 3.92 23.27 39.21
N GLU A 584 3.91 22.00 39.63
CA GLU A 584 2.96 21.42 40.59
C GLU A 584 3.71 20.61 41.67
N VAL A 585 2.98 20.06 42.64
CA VAL A 585 3.59 19.35 43.78
C VAL A 585 3.68 17.86 43.49
N VAL A 586 4.90 17.31 43.52
CA VAL A 586 5.13 15.85 43.44
C VAL A 586 4.77 15.21 44.77
N PHE A 587 4.09 14.07 44.72
CA PHE A 587 3.62 13.35 45.91
C PHE A 587 4.54 12.17 46.23
N ALA A 588 4.72 11.92 47.52
CA ALA A 588 5.36 10.72 48.02
C ALA A 588 4.30 9.78 48.63
N PHE A 589 4.39 8.49 48.32
CA PHE A 589 3.48 7.47 48.82
C PHE A 589 4.26 6.40 49.58
N GLY A 590 3.60 5.75 50.52
CA GLY A 590 4.12 4.59 51.25
C GLY A 590 2.98 3.65 51.64
N PHE A 591 3.28 2.35 51.62
CA PHE A 591 2.34 1.28 51.89
C PHE A 591 2.95 0.27 52.86
N ASN A 592 2.15 -0.24 53.79
CA ASN A 592 2.53 -1.33 54.68
C ASN A 592 1.78 -2.64 54.36
N LEU A 593 1.92 -3.11 53.12
CA LEU A 593 1.10 -4.21 52.58
C LEU A 593 1.23 -5.52 53.35
N ASN A 594 2.35 -5.76 54.04
CA ASN A 594 2.58 -6.97 54.83
C ASN A 594 1.55 -7.20 55.94
N GLN A 595 0.84 -6.15 56.37
CA GLN A 595 -0.24 -6.22 57.35
C GLN A 595 -1.42 -7.04 56.81
N ASP A 596 -1.65 -6.93 55.50
CA ASP A 596 -2.79 -7.53 54.81
C ASP A 596 -2.40 -8.66 53.85
N MET A 597 -1.14 -8.70 53.42
CA MET A 597 -0.56 -9.68 52.52
C MET A 597 0.77 -10.18 53.09
N SER A 598 0.70 -11.25 53.89
CA SER A 598 1.87 -11.77 54.62
C SER A 598 3.06 -12.21 53.75
N GLY A 599 2.83 -12.46 52.46
CA GLY A 599 3.84 -12.84 51.46
C GLY A 599 4.31 -11.71 50.54
N ALA A 600 3.81 -10.47 50.72
CA ALA A 600 4.23 -9.33 49.91
C ALA A 600 5.63 -8.85 50.30
N TYR A 601 6.46 -8.51 49.31
CA TYR A 601 7.84 -8.08 49.49
C TYR A 601 8.01 -6.58 49.26
N PRO A 602 8.48 -5.81 50.26
CA PRO A 602 8.85 -4.41 50.06
C PRO A 602 10.21 -4.33 49.36
N LEU A 603 10.28 -3.58 48.26
CA LEU A 603 11.48 -3.52 47.42
C LEU A 603 12.16 -2.15 47.45
N VAL A 604 11.36 -1.10 47.36
CA VAL A 604 11.81 0.30 47.29
C VAL A 604 10.91 1.16 48.16
N LYS A 605 11.49 2.17 48.79
CA LYS A 605 10.75 3.22 49.47
C LYS A 605 11.02 4.58 48.84
N ASN A 606 10.05 5.48 48.91
CA ASN A 606 10.26 6.88 48.59
C ASN A 606 11.28 7.46 49.61
N ASN A 607 12.26 8.22 49.13
CA ASN A 607 13.32 8.77 49.99
C ASN A 607 12.89 10.05 50.72
N SER A 608 11.63 10.48 50.55
CA SER A 608 11.04 11.61 51.26
C SER A 608 11.16 11.49 52.77
N GLU A 609 11.53 12.59 53.44
CA GLU A 609 11.50 12.67 54.91
C GLU A 609 10.09 12.47 55.51
N GLY A 610 9.03 12.63 54.71
CA GLY A 610 7.63 12.47 55.13
C GLY A 610 7.08 11.05 55.01
N ILE A 611 7.80 10.13 54.36
CA ILE A 611 7.36 8.75 54.13
C ILE A 611 8.40 7.76 54.65
N THR A 612 7.95 6.83 55.49
CA THR A 612 8.83 5.77 56.05
C THR A 612 8.60 4.40 55.43
N ASP A 613 7.43 4.20 54.83
CA ASP A 613 6.98 2.92 54.29
C ASP A 613 7.37 2.74 52.81
N ALA A 614 7.37 1.49 52.34
CA ALA A 614 7.77 1.14 50.98
C ALA A 614 6.68 1.51 49.96
N ASN A 615 7.07 1.96 48.77
CA ASN A 615 6.15 2.36 47.70
C ASN A 615 6.23 1.47 46.45
N LEU A 616 7.23 0.58 46.39
CA LEU A 616 7.28 -0.53 45.43
C LEU A 616 7.20 -1.86 46.17
N TRP A 617 6.19 -2.64 45.84
CA TRP A 617 5.94 -3.96 46.40
C TRP A 617 5.74 -5.00 45.31
N ALA A 618 6.32 -6.18 45.51
CA ALA A 618 6.04 -7.36 44.73
C ALA A 618 5.14 -8.31 45.53
N VAL A 619 4.03 -8.75 44.93
CA VAL A 619 3.07 -9.67 45.52
C VAL A 619 3.08 -10.95 44.67
N PRO A 620 3.73 -12.02 45.14
CA PRO A 620 3.75 -13.30 44.43
C PRO A 620 2.35 -13.87 44.24
N ALA A 621 2.19 -14.74 43.24
CA ALA A 621 1.03 -15.64 43.19
C ALA A 621 1.06 -16.57 44.42
N GLY A 622 -0.11 -16.94 44.94
CA GLY A 622 -0.28 -17.73 46.15
C GLY A 622 -0.15 -16.93 47.45
N THR A 623 -0.01 -15.60 47.40
CA THR A 623 0.13 -14.77 48.61
C THR A 623 -1.18 -14.76 49.40
N THR A 624 -1.12 -15.13 50.67
CA THR A 624 -2.29 -15.10 51.56
C THR A 624 -2.67 -13.66 51.91
N VAL A 625 -3.93 -13.36 51.68
CA VAL A 625 -4.60 -12.08 51.96
C VAL A 625 -5.43 -12.18 53.25
N THR A 626 -5.56 -11.08 54.00
CA THR A 626 -6.49 -11.00 55.14
C THR A 626 -7.88 -11.48 54.75
N GLY A 627 -8.38 -12.50 55.45
CA GLY A 627 -9.63 -13.20 55.10
C GLY A 627 -9.43 -14.63 54.57
N GLY A 628 -8.19 -15.05 54.29
CA GLY A 628 -7.82 -16.44 53.99
C GLY A 628 -7.78 -16.82 52.50
N THR A 629 -8.01 -15.86 51.61
CA THR A 629 -7.87 -16.04 50.15
C THR A 629 -6.40 -15.92 49.73
N VAL A 630 -6.03 -16.49 48.58
CA VAL A 630 -4.70 -16.34 47.98
C VAL A 630 -4.77 -15.57 46.67
N THR A 631 -3.75 -14.79 46.33
CA THR A 631 -3.62 -14.17 45.01
C THR A 631 -3.39 -15.25 43.95
N GLU A 632 -4.09 -15.21 42.82
CA GLU A 632 -3.89 -16.21 41.75
C GLU A 632 -2.74 -15.82 40.80
N HIS A 633 -2.47 -14.52 40.68
CA HIS A 633 -1.47 -13.96 39.78
C HIS A 633 -0.46 -13.08 40.50
N ARG A 634 0.72 -12.90 39.89
CA ARG A 634 1.72 -11.93 40.35
C ARG A 634 1.18 -10.51 40.20
N THR A 635 1.37 -9.69 41.21
CA THR A 635 1.00 -8.27 41.18
C THR A 635 2.15 -7.42 41.68
N VAL A 636 2.38 -6.28 41.02
CA VAL A 636 3.30 -5.25 41.50
C VAL A 636 2.51 -3.98 41.78
N ILE A 637 2.83 -3.34 42.90
CA ILE A 637 2.30 -2.03 43.26
C ILE A 637 3.48 -1.07 43.30
N LEU A 638 3.50 -0.11 42.38
CA LEU A 638 4.50 0.95 42.27
C LEU A 638 3.81 2.29 42.43
N GLY A 639 3.63 2.73 43.68
CA GLY A 639 2.86 3.93 43.98
C GLY A 639 3.58 5.20 43.55
N ILE A 640 3.02 5.86 42.54
CA ILE A 640 3.50 7.14 41.99
C ILE A 640 2.30 7.99 41.54
N HIS A 641 2.50 9.27 41.26
CA HIS A 641 1.43 10.14 40.75
C HIS A 641 1.89 10.80 39.44
N GLU A 642 0.95 11.03 38.52
CA GLU A 642 1.21 11.54 37.15
C GLU A 642 2.19 12.73 37.10
N LEU A 643 2.08 13.65 38.06
CA LEU A 643 2.91 14.87 38.15
C LEU A 643 4.41 14.62 38.33
N GLY A 644 4.80 13.42 38.77
CA GLY A 644 6.20 13.03 38.89
C GLY A 644 6.79 12.41 37.64
N LEU A 645 5.97 11.91 36.72
CA LEU A 645 6.42 11.35 35.44
C LEU A 645 6.41 12.40 34.34
N TYR A 646 5.41 13.28 34.35
CA TYR A 646 5.21 14.28 33.30
C TYR A 646 4.68 15.59 33.89
N GLY A 647 5.35 16.69 33.56
CA GLY A 647 5.00 18.02 34.01
C GLY A 647 3.77 18.58 33.30
N LYS A 648 2.90 19.27 34.06
CA LYS A 648 1.85 20.14 33.50
C LYS A 648 2.36 21.57 33.24
N ASP A 649 3.65 21.72 32.97
CA ASP A 649 4.24 23.02 32.63
C ASP A 649 3.94 23.36 31.17
N ALA A 650 4.18 24.62 30.80
CA ALA A 650 3.93 25.10 29.44
C ALA A 650 4.71 24.31 28.36
N ASP A 651 5.84 23.70 28.75
CA ASP A 651 6.71 22.94 27.87
C ASP A 651 6.36 21.45 27.82
N MET A 652 5.41 21.00 28.66
CA MET A 652 4.96 19.61 28.76
C MET A 652 6.18 18.69 28.92
N THR A 653 6.97 18.88 29.97
CA THR A 653 8.28 18.22 30.16
C THR A 653 8.15 16.81 30.73
N GLU A 654 8.85 15.83 30.15
CA GLU A 654 9.00 14.49 30.74
C GLU A 654 9.99 14.56 31.91
N TYR A 655 9.54 14.15 33.10
CA TYR A 655 10.35 14.14 34.32
C TYR A 655 10.81 12.75 34.76
N ALA A 656 10.12 11.70 34.31
CA ALA A 656 10.49 10.33 34.58
C ALA A 656 11.95 10.05 34.16
N THR A 657 12.67 9.30 34.99
CA THR A 657 14.07 8.96 34.75
C THR A 657 14.24 7.55 34.21
N GLU A 658 15.42 7.23 33.69
CA GLU A 658 15.76 5.86 33.27
C GLU A 658 15.61 4.83 34.41
N ASP A 659 15.92 5.21 35.66
CA ASP A 659 15.77 4.30 36.79
C ASP A 659 14.30 4.02 37.12
N PHE A 660 13.41 5.01 36.96
CA PHE A 660 11.97 4.77 37.04
C PHE A 660 11.50 3.77 35.99
N TYR A 661 11.83 4.00 34.71
CA TYR A 661 11.42 3.10 33.64
C TYR A 661 12.05 1.71 33.76
N ARG A 662 13.28 1.60 34.28
CA ARG A 662 13.88 0.31 34.58
C ARG A 662 13.06 -0.44 35.62
N LEU A 663 12.67 0.20 36.72
CA LEU A 663 11.82 -0.43 37.74
C LEU A 663 10.45 -0.82 37.18
N MET A 664 9.83 0.04 36.36
CA MET A 664 8.56 -0.25 35.67
C MET A 664 8.68 -1.47 34.74
N LEU A 665 9.66 -1.48 33.84
CA LEU A 665 9.88 -2.58 32.89
C LEU A 665 10.19 -3.89 33.60
N ARG A 666 11.08 -3.88 34.60
CA ARG A 666 11.39 -5.08 35.40
C ARG A 666 10.18 -5.57 36.19
N SER A 667 9.27 -4.67 36.57
CA SER A 667 7.99 -5.05 37.19
C SER A 667 7.10 -5.79 36.20
N VAL A 668 6.96 -5.29 34.97
CA VAL A 668 6.22 -5.97 33.89
C VAL A 668 6.83 -7.32 33.55
N GLU A 669 8.15 -7.40 33.40
CA GLU A 669 8.85 -8.67 33.16
C GLU A 669 8.60 -9.69 34.28
N TRP A 670 8.65 -9.24 35.54
CA TRP A 670 8.45 -10.13 36.68
C TRP A 670 7.01 -10.64 36.78
N ILE A 671 6.00 -9.79 36.59
CA ILE A 671 4.60 -10.25 36.61
C ILE A 671 4.29 -11.23 35.47
N LEU A 672 5.05 -11.15 34.36
CA LEU A 672 4.98 -12.09 33.24
C LEU A 672 5.81 -13.37 33.43
N GLY A 673 6.49 -13.53 34.58
CA GLY A 673 7.17 -14.78 34.94
C GLY A 673 8.70 -14.70 34.99
N ALA A 674 9.32 -13.54 34.73
CA ALA A 674 10.76 -13.41 34.91
C ALA A 674 11.15 -13.52 36.40
N GLY A 675 12.21 -14.25 36.72
CA GLY A 675 12.69 -14.43 38.09
C GLY A 675 11.76 -15.27 39.01
N ASP A 676 12.30 -15.62 40.17
CA ASP A 676 11.59 -16.40 41.18
C ASP A 676 10.64 -15.52 42.03
N ASP A 677 9.65 -16.17 42.65
CA ASP A 677 8.70 -15.52 43.58
C ASP A 677 9.35 -15.12 44.92
N ALA A 678 10.45 -15.79 45.30
CA ALA A 678 11.14 -15.56 46.56
C ALA A 678 12.46 -14.79 46.32
N PRO A 679 12.90 -13.96 47.30
CA PRO A 679 14.26 -13.42 47.28
C PRO A 679 15.28 -14.57 47.22
N LEU A 680 16.36 -14.38 46.47
CA LEU A 680 17.42 -15.39 46.34
C LEU A 680 18.00 -15.73 47.73
N VAL A 681 17.56 -16.84 48.32
CA VAL A 681 18.14 -17.37 49.58
C VAL A 681 19.41 -18.11 49.22
N GLY A 682 20.47 -17.32 49.09
CA GLY A 682 21.81 -17.78 48.81
C GLY A 682 22.60 -16.68 48.16
N THR A 683 23.65 -16.21 48.82
CA THR A 683 24.70 -15.42 48.18
C THR A 683 25.24 -16.25 47.01
N LYS A 684 24.74 -16.02 45.81
CA LYS A 684 25.43 -16.43 44.60
C LYS A 684 26.56 -15.43 44.44
N GLU A 685 27.62 -15.65 45.22
CA GLU A 685 28.92 -15.06 44.94
C GLU A 685 29.19 -15.30 43.44
N PRO A 686 29.36 -14.24 42.63
CA PRO A 686 29.65 -14.44 41.23
C PRO A 686 30.90 -15.29 41.14
N VAL A 687 30.81 -16.42 40.44
CA VAL A 687 31.97 -17.30 40.24
C VAL A 687 32.91 -16.54 39.30
N ILE A 688 33.91 -15.88 39.87
CA ILE A 688 34.93 -15.16 39.11
C ILE A 688 35.72 -16.17 38.29
N SER A 689 35.53 -16.15 36.98
CA SER A 689 36.27 -16.99 36.03
C SER A 689 37.36 -16.17 35.35
N ARG A 690 38.59 -16.69 35.31
CA ARG A 690 39.76 -16.00 34.73
C ARG A 690 40.01 -16.34 33.25
N ASN A 691 39.08 -17.00 32.58
CA ASN A 691 39.25 -17.48 31.19
C ASN A 691 38.89 -16.42 30.14
N ILE A 692 39.44 -15.21 30.29
CA ILE A 692 39.34 -14.12 29.31
C ILE A 692 40.73 -13.55 29.09
N SER A 693 41.12 -13.37 27.83
CA SER A 693 42.41 -12.79 27.46
C SER A 693 42.20 -11.50 26.68
N ALA A 694 43.04 -10.49 26.96
CA ALA A 694 43.07 -9.23 26.25
C ALA A 694 44.37 -9.15 25.46
N TYR A 695 44.31 -9.02 24.14
CA TYR A 695 45.50 -8.92 23.27
C TYR A 695 45.32 -7.87 22.17
N PRO A 696 46.31 -6.99 21.93
CA PRO A 696 47.52 -6.78 22.73
C PRO A 696 47.21 -6.15 24.10
N ASN A 697 48.06 -6.39 25.10
CA ASN A 697 47.98 -5.73 26.41
C ASN A 697 49.41 -5.58 26.99
N PRO A 698 50.01 -4.38 27.05
CA PRO A 698 49.39 -3.07 26.80
C PRO A 698 48.88 -2.84 25.36
N ALA A 699 47.82 -2.05 25.21
CA ALA A 699 47.15 -1.71 23.94
C ALA A 699 47.30 -0.22 23.61
N THR A 700 47.41 0.13 22.33
CA THR A 700 47.60 1.53 21.86
C THR A 700 46.41 2.17 21.15
N GLY A 701 45.41 1.38 20.77
CA GLY A 701 44.24 1.89 20.04
C GLY A 701 43.12 0.87 19.89
N GLN A 702 43.43 -0.42 19.86
CA GLN A 702 42.43 -1.49 19.88
C GLN A 702 42.91 -2.62 20.78
N VAL A 703 41.97 -3.33 21.40
CA VAL A 703 42.24 -4.59 22.08
C VAL A 703 41.18 -5.62 21.72
N THR A 704 41.60 -6.86 21.51
CA THR A 704 40.69 -7.99 21.32
C THR A 704 40.57 -8.75 22.64
N LEU A 705 39.33 -8.87 23.14
CA LEU A 705 38.98 -9.72 24.26
C LEU A 705 38.51 -11.08 23.75
N SER A 706 39.23 -12.15 24.10
CA SER A 706 38.87 -13.53 23.73
C SER A 706 38.43 -14.31 24.96
N PHE A 707 37.29 -15.01 24.87
CA PHE A 707 36.72 -15.80 25.96
C PHE A 707 35.87 -16.95 25.42
N ASP A 708 35.74 -18.03 26.20
CA ASP A 708 35.00 -19.24 25.80
C ASP A 708 33.70 -19.38 26.62
N LEU A 709 32.58 -19.61 25.94
CA LEU A 709 31.26 -19.77 26.55
C LEU A 709 30.72 -21.19 26.37
N GLN A 710 30.14 -21.74 27.43
CA GLN A 710 29.56 -23.09 27.40
C GLN A 710 28.13 -23.15 26.84
N GLY A 711 27.51 -22.01 26.52
CA GLY A 711 26.16 -21.90 25.97
C GLY A 711 25.95 -20.57 25.23
N LEU A 712 24.86 -20.47 24.47
CA LEU A 712 24.46 -19.23 23.79
C LEU A 712 23.71 -18.33 24.76
N GLU A 713 24.12 -17.07 24.89
CA GLU A 713 23.68 -16.17 25.96
C GLU A 713 23.76 -14.71 25.51
N GLN A 714 23.10 -13.81 26.24
CA GLN A 714 23.37 -12.37 26.13
C GLN A 714 24.52 -12.01 27.07
N GLY A 715 25.41 -11.10 26.62
CA GLY A 715 26.49 -10.60 27.44
C GLY A 715 26.63 -9.09 27.41
N SER A 716 27.29 -8.56 28.43
CA SER A 716 27.59 -7.15 28.60
C SER A 716 29.05 -6.95 28.98
N LEU A 717 29.74 -6.02 28.31
CA LEU A 717 31.15 -5.70 28.56
C LEU A 717 31.28 -4.23 28.97
N SER A 718 32.01 -3.99 30.06
CA SER A 718 32.36 -2.65 30.51
C SER A 718 33.84 -2.52 30.85
N LEU A 719 34.40 -1.32 30.71
CA LEU A 719 35.71 -0.91 31.21
C LEU A 719 35.55 0.07 32.36
N THR A 720 36.29 -0.11 33.45
CA THR A 720 36.31 0.81 34.58
C THR A 720 37.73 1.32 34.81
N ASN A 721 37.92 2.63 34.86
CA ASN A 721 39.23 3.22 35.12
C ASN A 721 39.57 3.24 36.62
N MET A 722 40.80 3.62 36.97
CA MET A 722 41.26 3.68 38.37
C MET A 722 40.53 4.72 39.24
N MET A 723 39.76 5.64 38.65
CA MET A 723 38.91 6.59 39.36
C MET A 723 37.48 6.07 39.58
N GLY A 724 37.19 4.83 39.17
CA GLY A 724 35.86 4.22 39.28
C GLY A 724 34.89 4.61 38.17
N GLN A 725 35.32 5.38 37.17
CA GLN A 725 34.47 5.73 36.03
C GLN A 725 34.29 4.51 35.12
N ARG A 726 33.04 4.12 34.90
CA ARG A 726 32.63 2.97 34.08
C ARG A 726 32.25 3.43 32.67
N PHE A 727 32.69 2.67 31.68
CA PHE A 727 32.42 2.84 30.25
C PHE A 727 31.86 1.53 29.72
N ASP A 728 30.63 1.51 29.25
CA ASP A 728 30.08 0.30 28.64
C ASP A 728 30.51 0.21 27.18
N ILE A 729 31.04 -0.96 26.80
CA ILE A 729 31.47 -1.25 25.43
C ILE A 729 30.29 -1.82 24.63
N PHE A 730 29.53 -2.73 25.23
CA PHE A 730 28.25 -3.19 24.71
C PHE A 730 27.38 -3.75 25.84
N ARG A 731 26.06 -3.72 25.66
CA ARG A 731 25.08 -4.35 26.55
C ARG A 731 24.19 -5.29 25.74
N ASN A 732 23.81 -6.42 26.33
CA ASN A 732 22.87 -7.41 25.76
C ASN A 732 23.25 -7.90 24.35
N ARG A 733 24.54 -7.97 24.05
CA ARG A 733 25.00 -8.53 22.77
C ARG A 733 24.85 -10.04 22.83
N GLN A 734 24.27 -10.64 21.80
CA GLN A 734 24.22 -12.09 21.67
C GLN A 734 25.63 -12.66 21.47
N LEU A 735 26.02 -13.58 22.34
CA LEU A 735 27.30 -14.29 22.32
C LEU A 735 27.04 -15.77 22.09
N PHE A 736 27.88 -16.40 21.28
CA PHE A 736 27.67 -17.78 20.84
C PHE A 736 28.38 -18.77 21.75
N GLN A 737 27.92 -20.02 21.77
CA GLN A 737 28.65 -21.10 22.42
C GLN A 737 30.02 -21.30 21.73
N GLY A 738 31.08 -21.46 22.52
CA GLY A 738 32.45 -21.58 22.04
C GLY A 738 33.27 -20.29 22.19
N ASN A 739 34.35 -20.18 21.41
CA ASN A 739 35.29 -19.07 21.47
C ASN A 739 34.71 -17.82 20.83
N ASN A 740 34.55 -16.76 21.63
CA ASN A 740 34.10 -15.45 21.18
C ASN A 740 35.26 -14.46 21.23
N GLN A 741 35.25 -13.53 20.27
CA GLN A 741 36.18 -12.41 20.23
C GLN A 741 35.40 -11.11 20.13
N VAL A 742 35.77 -10.14 20.97
CA VAL A 742 35.26 -8.78 20.88
C VAL A 742 36.42 -7.82 20.71
N ASP A 743 36.41 -7.08 19.61
CA ASP A 743 37.30 -5.96 19.39
C ASP A 743 36.75 -4.69 20.05
N VAL A 744 37.59 -4.06 20.86
CA VAL A 744 37.28 -2.82 21.58
C VAL A 744 38.16 -1.71 21.04
N ASP A 745 37.53 -0.66 20.47
CA ASP A 745 38.22 0.57 20.11
C ASP A 745 38.51 1.40 21.37
N LEU A 746 39.79 1.74 21.55
CA LEU A 746 40.31 2.48 22.69
C LEU A 746 40.66 3.93 22.35
N SER A 747 40.35 4.40 21.13
CA SER A 747 40.68 5.75 20.65
C SER A 747 40.14 6.87 21.54
N GLY A 748 38.98 6.66 22.17
CA GLY A 748 38.34 7.59 23.11
C GLY A 748 38.83 7.51 24.57
N PHE A 749 39.73 6.58 24.90
CA PHE A 749 40.16 6.32 26.28
C PHE A 749 41.49 7.00 26.61
N ALA A 750 41.63 7.52 27.83
CA ALA A 750 42.89 8.07 28.32
C ALA A 750 43.91 6.95 28.60
N ALA A 751 45.21 7.22 28.40
CA ALA A 751 46.26 6.28 28.77
C ALA A 751 46.21 5.99 30.28
N GLY A 752 46.29 4.72 30.66
CA GLY A 752 46.11 4.31 32.05
C GLY A 752 45.72 2.84 32.20
N MET A 753 45.47 2.43 33.45
CA MET A 753 44.98 1.10 33.76
C MET A 753 43.46 1.09 33.85
N TYR A 754 42.85 0.06 33.25
CA TYR A 754 41.42 -0.20 33.28
C TYR A 754 41.19 -1.64 33.73
N MET A 755 40.07 -1.87 34.40
CA MET A 755 39.53 -3.20 34.65
C MET A 755 38.41 -3.43 33.64
N TYR A 756 38.49 -4.51 32.86
CA TYR A 756 37.37 -4.94 32.05
C TYR A 756 36.55 -5.96 32.82
N GLN A 757 35.22 -5.88 32.67
CA GLN A 757 34.25 -6.78 33.25
C GLN A 757 33.31 -7.24 32.13
N LEU A 758 33.34 -8.53 31.83
CA LEU A 758 32.37 -9.20 30.96
C LEU A 758 31.43 -10.02 31.82
N GLU A 759 30.14 -9.80 31.66
CA GLU A 759 29.09 -10.60 32.28
C GLU A 759 28.41 -11.44 31.20
N ALA A 760 28.43 -12.76 31.38
CA ALA A 760 27.78 -13.73 30.50
C ALA A 760 27.52 -15.05 31.25
N ASN A 761 26.36 -15.69 31.03
CA ASN A 761 26.00 -16.97 31.65
C ASN A 761 26.04 -16.95 33.20
N GLY A 762 25.62 -15.84 33.82
CA GLY A 762 25.69 -15.65 35.28
C GLY A 762 27.12 -15.71 35.86
N LYS A 763 28.15 -15.61 35.01
CA LYS A 763 29.57 -15.53 35.39
C LYS A 763 30.08 -14.13 35.09
N ILE A 764 30.96 -13.66 35.97
CA ILE A 764 31.68 -12.41 35.78
C ILE A 764 33.12 -12.74 35.47
N PHE A 765 33.57 -12.33 34.28
CA PHE A 765 34.96 -12.39 33.87
C PHE A 765 35.58 -11.02 34.07
N VAL A 766 36.63 -10.95 34.88
CA VAL A 766 37.35 -9.70 35.15
C VAL A 766 38.81 -9.82 34.77
N GLY A 767 39.36 -8.74 34.25
CA GLY A 767 40.79 -8.66 33.98
C GLY A 767 41.28 -7.24 33.82
N LYS A 768 42.60 -7.12 33.71
CA LYS A 768 43.28 -5.83 33.61
C LYS A 768 43.62 -5.52 32.16
N LEU A 769 43.36 -4.28 31.74
CA LEU A 769 43.80 -3.70 30.48
C LEU A 769 44.70 -2.50 30.76
N VAL A 770 45.84 -2.43 30.08
CA VAL A 770 46.74 -1.26 30.12
C VAL A 770 46.65 -0.56 28.78
N ILE A 771 46.25 0.70 28.79
CA ILE A 771 46.18 1.54 27.59
C ILE A 771 47.39 2.47 27.56
N THR A 772 48.17 2.41 26.50
CA THR A 772 49.30 3.30 26.20
C THR A 772 48.99 4.15 24.97
N LYS A 773 49.67 5.27 24.76
CA LYS A 773 49.50 6.11 23.56
C LYS A 773 50.76 6.11 22.72
#